data_AF-A0AAD7TYN5-F1
#
_entry.id   AF-A0AAD7TYN5-F1
#
_cell.length_a   1.000
_cell.length_b   1.000
_cell.length_c   1.000
_cell.angle_alpha   90.00
_cell.angle_beta   90.00
_cell.angle_gamma   90.00
#
_symmetry.space_group_name_H-M   'P 1'
#
loop_
_entity.id
_entity.type
_entity.pdbx_description
1 polymer ?
#
loop_
_entity_poly.entity_id
_entity_poly.type
_entity_poly.pdbx_seq_one_letter_code
_entity_poly.pdbx_strand_id
1 'polypeptide(L)'
;MTCSSPSSSSSSAVDHAEHNDEHDERTLTILYATETGTAQDVADRLARLCRGLCIRARVHSMDAYPPEELINEALVVFVVSTTGSGHEPRAMIPLWNMLLRADLPEDLFEDLSFAVFGLGDSAYEKFCWPAKLLSRRLVSLGASEFIARGEGDDQHGMGVDGALGPWTKQLSAALTDIFPLPDGIEPESSDTLPSARVSILDAEPGSHLTCKDPLSEDPSYHLASVTCNRRMTADDWNQDVRHFEFSFEGDIQYQPGDVAVIHPEALPSDVEAFLSCIGYANIADEPVTIQRTLDDQSLPDRLPTTTTIREIFTRYLDINAVPRRSFFELLKHFAQDELEIEKLGEFLSDEGAYEMYEPGDKLRIGLQKGFITLPPNPKTPVICIGPGTGIAPMRSIIQERIYDGIYENTLYFGCRHALKDHHYGEEWEQYASEGKLTYRVAFSRDGPEGVARTYVQHLIKEDSSRIWDLIETRNAWVYISGSSNKMPAAVRAALQQVLVSEGGKTEEDAKDYIVRMEREGRLTEECWIRSTQGLQKPLRPAMVLTYGWQVIVLFAANVLADVVIGGPGYGGDDPQLILQQQRSNLKNASVLATVDGKVPILSTDFLTFVEELRQNTSIPGISLGVVRLAGESEEPITQFAAFGRKLEDGDGHDLTSDTLFCLASCSKAFLSASLGLLIDDFAHGRNATPLPAGLSRFDWDTKIAALLPEEWQLDDRRSTLAANVRDVLGHVSGLPRHDGAYRPGDTTGDVVRRMRVLRTAYELREKYSYNNQMYMLGAHIIETYSGLPYQDFVAERVFKPLNMSTSTLWPSEATSSGLFTDTWTKDGRRIPFWFTDEISQVNAGPGGVISSAEDMVKWLAVLLNHGVHPVSGETIIPRSVYDATTTARHVVHGRPTEPYGSIVGYGMGWNRWTFKGQDMIMHTGGIPGFSTIAVFSPSSNLGVVILTNADEKAEQNFVIAKRAFDEVLELPHADTGIASPNPARIPPQAHLEAAAYVHSGMLLQDLEAYTGTYSAPGYGAITLCSAQSTSHYCHEVLQDFASLRPLPISEPHLYGAYKTMWSTHVRLSHSAGVVFHATFPALFPHGYGKNTSAFGTYETGSDAWVEFAVVDGKVEGFSLVVDEEAVTARRRRRGGTLKDVADAWFEKI
;
A
#
# COMPACT_ATOMS: atom_id res chain seq x y z
N MET A 1 -14.54 10.74 -65.38
CA MET A 1 -15.58 9.69 -65.41
C MET A 1 -15.78 9.23 -63.98
N THR A 2 -16.97 9.48 -63.50
CA THR A 2 -17.51 9.31 -62.15
C THR A 2 -17.87 7.84 -61.88
N CYS A 3 -17.71 7.36 -60.65
CA CYS A 3 -18.51 6.25 -60.16
C CYS A 3 -18.99 6.51 -58.73
N SER A 4 -20.31 6.40 -58.62
CA SER A 4 -21.23 6.78 -57.57
C SER A 4 -21.24 5.81 -56.40
N SER A 5 -21.57 6.34 -55.23
CA SER A 5 -21.98 5.65 -54.00
C SER A 5 -23.27 4.82 -54.18
N PRO A 6 -23.43 3.69 -53.47
CA PRO A 6 -24.72 3.06 -53.25
C PRO A 6 -25.31 3.41 -51.88
N SER A 7 -26.64 3.43 -51.89
CA SER A 7 -27.61 3.87 -50.91
C SER A 7 -27.79 2.96 -49.69
N SER A 8 -28.21 3.59 -48.60
CA SER A 8 -28.77 3.00 -47.38
C SER A 8 -30.07 2.21 -47.64
N SER A 9 -30.15 1.00 -47.09
CA SER A 9 -31.41 0.27 -46.87
C SER A 9 -31.52 -0.08 -45.40
N SER A 10 -32.56 0.45 -44.77
CA SER A 10 -33.07 0.15 -43.43
C SER A 10 -33.24 -1.36 -43.19
N SER A 11 -32.56 -1.92 -42.19
CA SER A 11 -32.95 -3.20 -41.59
C SER A 11 -34.06 -2.95 -40.58
N SER A 12 -35.27 -3.30 -41.00
CA SER A 12 -36.48 -3.39 -40.19
C SER A 12 -36.25 -4.22 -38.93
N ALA A 13 -36.80 -3.72 -37.82
CA ALA A 13 -37.06 -4.46 -36.60
C ALA A 13 -37.60 -5.86 -36.93
N VAL A 14 -36.92 -6.88 -36.41
CA VAL A 14 -37.44 -8.24 -36.40
C VAL A 14 -38.51 -8.26 -35.31
N ASP A 15 -39.75 -8.28 -35.75
CA ASP A 15 -40.92 -8.60 -34.94
C ASP A 15 -40.63 -9.82 -34.05
N HIS A 16 -40.93 -9.69 -32.76
CA HIS A 16 -41.13 -10.80 -31.84
C HIS A 16 -42.35 -11.61 -32.32
N ALA A 17 -42.12 -12.49 -33.28
CA ALA A 17 -43.06 -13.53 -33.62
C ALA A 17 -43.11 -14.56 -32.49
N GLU A 18 -44.31 -14.72 -31.95
CA GLU A 18 -44.75 -15.87 -31.16
C GLU A 18 -44.17 -17.18 -31.72
N HIS A 19 -43.32 -17.85 -30.92
CA HIS A 19 -42.95 -19.26 -31.12
C HIS A 19 -43.54 -20.06 -29.96
N ASN A 20 -44.50 -20.91 -30.30
CA ASN A 20 -45.20 -21.85 -29.41
C ASN A 20 -44.25 -22.87 -28.74
N ASP A 21 -44.38 -23.01 -27.42
CA ASP A 21 -44.71 -24.23 -26.64
C ASP A 21 -43.91 -25.55 -26.80
N GLU A 22 -42.58 -25.55 -26.96
CA GLU A 22 -41.76 -26.76 -26.68
C GLU A 22 -40.55 -26.52 -25.73
N HIS A 23 -40.31 -25.28 -25.27
CA HIS A 23 -39.19 -24.95 -24.37
C HIS A 23 -39.57 -24.71 -22.89
N ASP A 24 -40.83 -24.93 -22.51
CA ASP A 24 -41.33 -24.68 -21.15
C ASP A 24 -40.91 -25.76 -20.12
N GLU A 25 -40.31 -26.87 -20.57
CA GLU A 25 -40.02 -28.03 -19.70
C GLU A 25 -38.68 -27.96 -18.92
N ARG A 26 -37.78 -27.00 -19.19
CA ARG A 26 -36.46 -26.89 -18.52
C ARG A 26 -36.33 -25.63 -17.66
N THR A 27 -37.22 -25.49 -16.66
CA THR A 27 -37.25 -24.34 -15.75
C THR A 27 -36.89 -24.72 -14.31
N LEU A 28 -36.25 -23.80 -13.59
CA LEU A 28 -35.89 -23.94 -12.17
C LEU A 28 -36.12 -22.61 -11.45
N THR A 29 -36.59 -22.66 -10.20
CA THR A 29 -36.69 -21.47 -9.35
C THR A 29 -35.55 -21.44 -8.32
N ILE A 30 -34.90 -20.29 -8.15
CA ILE A 30 -33.85 -20.04 -7.16
C ILE A 30 -34.35 -18.97 -6.19
N LEU A 31 -34.55 -19.34 -4.94
CA LEU A 31 -35.00 -18.43 -3.88
C LEU A 31 -33.86 -18.13 -2.91
N TYR A 32 -33.54 -16.85 -2.72
CA TYR A 32 -32.48 -16.45 -1.79
C TYR A 32 -32.98 -15.58 -0.65
N ALA A 33 -32.31 -15.69 0.50
CA ALA A 33 -32.52 -14.82 1.65
C ALA A 33 -31.16 -14.34 2.18
N THR A 34 -30.97 -13.01 2.19
CA THR A 34 -29.68 -12.36 2.45
C THR A 34 -29.87 -11.15 3.36
N GLU A 35 -28.87 -10.81 4.19
CA GLU A 35 -28.79 -9.49 4.86
C GLU A 35 -27.70 -8.60 4.26
N THR A 36 -26.59 -9.19 3.81
CA THR A 36 -25.39 -8.45 3.32
C THR A 36 -25.01 -8.80 1.88
N GLY A 37 -25.96 -9.33 1.09
CA GLY A 37 -25.77 -9.66 -0.33
C GLY A 37 -24.99 -10.96 -0.65
N THR A 38 -24.50 -11.73 0.34
CA THR A 38 -23.73 -12.97 0.05
C THR A 38 -24.59 -14.09 -0.55
N ALA A 39 -25.79 -14.33 -0.01
CA ALA A 39 -26.68 -15.36 -0.57
C ALA A 39 -27.20 -14.99 -1.97
N GLN A 40 -27.34 -13.69 -2.24
CA GLN A 40 -27.72 -13.17 -3.56
C GLN A 40 -26.64 -13.42 -4.62
N ASP A 41 -25.38 -13.15 -4.32
CA ASP A 41 -24.25 -13.44 -5.23
C ASP A 41 -24.12 -14.94 -5.53
N VAL A 42 -24.34 -15.80 -4.53
CA VAL A 42 -24.39 -17.26 -4.75
C VAL A 42 -25.57 -17.63 -5.66
N ALA A 43 -26.76 -17.08 -5.44
CA ALA A 43 -27.92 -17.32 -6.31
C ALA A 43 -27.66 -16.89 -7.77
N ASP A 44 -27.06 -15.71 -7.98
CA ASP A 44 -26.67 -15.23 -9.31
C ASP A 44 -25.63 -16.17 -9.98
N ARG A 45 -24.69 -16.75 -9.22
CA ARG A 45 -23.72 -17.75 -9.73
C ARG A 45 -24.43 -19.03 -10.17
N LEU A 46 -25.39 -19.51 -9.39
CA LEU A 46 -26.18 -20.69 -9.73
C LEU A 46 -27.06 -20.45 -10.97
N ALA A 47 -27.61 -19.24 -11.13
CA ALA A 47 -28.36 -18.87 -12.34
C ALA A 47 -27.48 -18.92 -13.60
N ARG A 48 -26.24 -18.43 -13.53
CA ARG A 48 -25.26 -18.55 -14.64
C ARG A 48 -24.95 -20.01 -14.97
N LEU A 49 -24.79 -20.85 -13.95
CA LEU A 49 -24.59 -22.29 -14.15
C LEU A 49 -25.79 -22.94 -14.85
N CYS A 50 -27.02 -22.60 -14.43
CA CYS A 50 -28.22 -23.11 -15.07
C CYS A 50 -28.28 -22.71 -16.55
N ARG A 51 -27.93 -21.46 -16.86
CA ARG A 51 -27.87 -20.96 -18.24
C ARG A 51 -26.89 -21.74 -19.10
N GLY A 52 -25.69 -22.05 -18.58
CA GLY A 52 -24.71 -22.88 -19.29
C GLY A 52 -25.18 -24.32 -19.56
N LEU A 53 -26.13 -24.83 -18.76
CA LEU A 53 -26.81 -26.10 -18.97
C LEU A 53 -28.10 -25.98 -19.82
N CYS A 54 -28.36 -24.79 -20.36
CA CYS A 54 -29.58 -24.41 -21.09
C CYS A 54 -30.87 -24.62 -20.27
N ILE A 55 -30.81 -24.34 -18.96
CA ILE A 55 -31.94 -24.36 -18.01
C ILE A 55 -32.32 -22.92 -17.68
N ARG A 56 -33.60 -22.56 -17.80
CA ARG A 56 -34.10 -21.22 -17.47
C ARG A 56 -34.30 -21.09 -15.96
N ALA A 57 -33.45 -20.29 -15.32
CA ALA A 57 -33.56 -19.99 -13.89
C ALA A 57 -34.44 -18.76 -13.62
N ARG A 58 -35.35 -18.84 -12.65
CA ARG A 58 -36.10 -17.70 -12.10
C ARG A 58 -35.55 -17.36 -10.71
N VAL A 59 -34.92 -16.20 -10.54
CA VAL A 59 -34.24 -15.83 -9.30
C VAL A 59 -35.05 -14.78 -8.54
N HIS A 60 -35.41 -15.06 -7.28
CA HIS A 60 -36.18 -14.15 -6.44
C HIS A 60 -35.60 -14.06 -5.02
N SER A 61 -35.64 -12.87 -4.42
CA SER A 61 -35.56 -12.75 -2.96
C SER A 61 -36.83 -13.32 -2.34
N MET A 62 -36.73 -14.01 -1.20
CA MET A 62 -37.86 -14.68 -0.57
C MET A 62 -39.00 -13.75 -0.12
N ASP A 63 -38.72 -12.46 0.11
CA ASP A 63 -39.72 -11.45 0.45
C ASP A 63 -40.41 -10.84 -0.77
N ALA A 64 -39.77 -10.92 -1.94
CA ALA A 64 -40.34 -10.54 -3.23
C ALA A 64 -41.10 -11.71 -3.91
N TYR A 65 -40.93 -12.94 -3.41
CA TYR A 65 -41.61 -14.14 -3.91
C TYR A 65 -42.92 -14.39 -3.15
N PRO A 66 -44.08 -14.53 -3.83
CA PRO A 66 -45.35 -14.84 -3.16
C PRO A 66 -45.31 -16.24 -2.51
N PRO A 67 -45.40 -16.38 -1.17
CA PRO A 67 -45.24 -17.67 -0.51
C PRO A 67 -46.20 -18.77 -0.98
N GLU A 68 -47.42 -18.39 -1.36
CA GLU A 68 -48.46 -19.28 -1.89
C GLU A 68 -48.11 -19.91 -3.25
N GLU A 69 -47.19 -19.33 -4.02
CA GLU A 69 -46.80 -19.87 -5.32
C GLU A 69 -45.89 -21.10 -5.21
N LEU A 70 -45.26 -21.31 -4.03
CA LEU A 70 -44.31 -22.41 -3.83
C LEU A 70 -44.91 -23.80 -4.11
N ILE A 71 -46.22 -23.97 -3.91
CA ILE A 71 -46.92 -25.24 -4.18
C ILE A 71 -46.96 -25.60 -5.67
N ASN A 72 -46.80 -24.61 -6.54
CA ASN A 72 -46.83 -24.80 -7.99
C ASN A 72 -45.43 -25.08 -8.57
N GLU A 73 -44.38 -25.04 -7.74
CA GLU A 73 -43.01 -25.26 -8.17
C GLU A 73 -42.68 -26.75 -8.16
N ALA A 74 -42.16 -27.28 -9.27
CA ALA A 74 -41.67 -28.66 -9.33
C ALA A 74 -40.22 -28.79 -8.83
N LEU A 75 -39.39 -27.75 -9.04
CA LEU A 75 -37.97 -27.77 -8.72
C LEU A 75 -37.49 -26.42 -8.17
N VAL A 76 -36.94 -26.40 -6.95
CA VAL A 76 -36.48 -25.17 -6.27
C VAL A 76 -35.10 -25.31 -5.64
N VAL A 77 -34.23 -24.33 -5.82
CA VAL A 77 -32.97 -24.19 -5.09
C VAL A 77 -33.05 -23.03 -4.10
N PHE A 78 -32.84 -23.32 -2.82
CA PHE A 78 -32.84 -22.32 -1.76
C PHE A 78 -31.40 -21.92 -1.37
N VAL A 79 -31.13 -20.61 -1.29
CA VAL A 79 -29.84 -20.08 -0.85
C VAL A 79 -30.06 -19.16 0.37
N VAL A 80 -29.70 -19.61 1.57
CA VAL A 80 -30.17 -18.99 2.82
C VAL A 80 -29.01 -18.63 3.75
N SER A 81 -28.85 -17.35 4.08
CA SER A 81 -27.91 -16.92 5.12
C SER A 81 -28.46 -17.11 6.53
N THR A 82 -27.58 -17.11 7.53
CA THR A 82 -27.96 -17.11 8.96
C THR A 82 -27.68 -15.75 9.60
N THR A 83 -28.58 -15.23 10.42
CA THR A 83 -28.44 -13.92 11.08
C THR A 83 -28.37 -14.04 12.60
N GLY A 84 -27.69 -13.10 13.28
CA GLY A 84 -27.57 -13.06 14.74
C GLY A 84 -27.17 -14.40 15.38
N SER A 85 -27.81 -14.77 16.49
CA SER A 85 -27.61 -16.05 17.19
C SER A 85 -28.38 -17.24 16.56
N GLY A 86 -28.41 -17.30 15.23
CA GLY A 86 -29.04 -18.36 14.44
C GLY A 86 -30.50 -18.13 14.06
N HIS A 87 -30.86 -16.86 13.83
CA HIS A 87 -32.15 -16.43 13.33
C HIS A 87 -32.20 -16.46 11.79
N GLU A 88 -33.41 -16.56 11.26
CA GLU A 88 -33.71 -16.40 9.85
C GLU A 88 -33.44 -14.96 9.36
N PRO A 89 -32.97 -14.77 8.12
CA PRO A 89 -32.93 -13.45 7.50
C PRO A 89 -34.32 -12.86 7.38
N ARG A 90 -34.44 -11.52 7.42
CA ARG A 90 -35.74 -10.85 7.33
C ARG A 90 -36.49 -11.19 6.05
N ALA A 91 -35.77 -11.30 4.93
CA ALA A 91 -36.32 -11.70 3.64
C ALA A 91 -37.00 -13.08 3.68
N MET A 92 -36.57 -13.98 4.59
CA MET A 92 -37.14 -15.32 4.73
C MET A 92 -38.43 -15.34 5.57
N ILE A 93 -38.65 -14.35 6.44
CA ILE A 93 -39.74 -14.36 7.45
C ILE A 93 -41.13 -14.60 6.85
N PRO A 94 -41.56 -13.94 5.75
CA PRO A 94 -42.91 -14.15 5.20
C PRO A 94 -43.15 -15.60 4.78
N LEU A 95 -42.21 -16.18 4.02
CA LEU A 95 -42.26 -17.57 3.57
C LEU A 95 -42.15 -18.54 4.76
N TRP A 96 -41.27 -18.24 5.72
CA TRP A 96 -41.06 -19.07 6.90
C TRP A 96 -42.29 -19.16 7.79
N ASN A 97 -42.98 -18.05 8.02
CA ASN A 97 -44.23 -18.02 8.78
C ASN A 97 -45.34 -18.85 8.13
N MET A 98 -45.42 -18.85 6.79
CA MET A 98 -46.34 -19.72 6.06
C MET A 98 -46.00 -21.19 6.30
N LEU A 99 -44.72 -21.57 6.10
CA LEU A 99 -44.26 -22.95 6.27
C LEU A 99 -44.43 -23.47 7.70
N LEU A 100 -44.33 -22.61 8.72
CA LEU A 100 -44.47 -23.00 10.13
C LEU A 100 -45.92 -23.18 10.60
N ARG A 101 -46.92 -22.95 9.75
CA ARG A 101 -48.33 -23.19 10.08
C ARG A 101 -48.58 -24.66 10.44
N ALA A 102 -49.23 -24.88 11.58
CA ALA A 102 -49.50 -26.22 12.10
C ALA A 102 -50.64 -26.95 11.38
N ASP A 103 -51.44 -26.25 10.57
CA ASP A 103 -52.59 -26.78 9.84
C ASP A 103 -52.27 -27.22 8.40
N LEU A 104 -50.99 -27.18 8.00
CA LEU A 104 -50.55 -27.63 6.69
C LEU A 104 -50.54 -29.17 6.58
N PRO A 105 -51.04 -29.76 5.48
CA PRO A 105 -50.93 -31.20 5.21
C PRO A 105 -49.48 -31.69 5.15
N GLU A 106 -49.23 -32.94 5.58
CA GLU A 106 -47.89 -33.56 5.53
C GLU A 106 -47.44 -33.94 4.11
N ASP A 107 -48.36 -33.92 3.14
CA ASP A 107 -48.17 -34.20 1.71
C ASP A 107 -48.28 -32.94 0.83
N LEU A 108 -48.33 -31.75 1.45
CA LEU A 108 -48.55 -30.47 0.75
C LEU A 108 -47.59 -30.21 -0.42
N PHE A 109 -46.36 -30.70 -0.32
CA PHE A 109 -45.29 -30.50 -1.29
C PHE A 109 -44.78 -31.84 -1.86
N GLU A 110 -45.63 -32.87 -1.98
CA GLU A 110 -45.22 -34.19 -2.51
C GLU A 110 -44.60 -34.15 -3.91
N ASP A 111 -45.01 -33.18 -4.74
CA ASP A 111 -44.49 -32.97 -6.10
C ASP A 111 -43.29 -32.00 -6.17
N LEU A 112 -42.87 -31.41 -5.05
CA LEU A 112 -41.76 -30.46 -5.01
C LEU A 112 -40.43 -31.19 -4.75
N SER A 113 -39.50 -31.06 -5.69
CA SER A 113 -38.09 -31.40 -5.46
C SER A 113 -37.27 -30.16 -5.14
N PHE A 114 -36.36 -30.23 -4.17
CA PHE A 114 -35.57 -29.07 -3.76
C PHE A 114 -34.12 -29.37 -3.39
N ALA A 115 -33.30 -28.32 -3.38
CA ALA A 115 -31.96 -28.32 -2.82
C ALA A 115 -31.72 -27.07 -1.97
N VAL A 116 -30.84 -27.15 -0.98
CA VAL A 116 -30.55 -26.02 -0.08
C VAL A 116 -29.05 -25.79 0.02
N PHE A 117 -28.62 -24.54 -0.12
CA PHE A 117 -27.29 -24.09 0.25
C PHE A 117 -27.39 -23.07 1.39
N GLY A 118 -26.91 -23.45 2.57
CA GLY A 118 -26.85 -22.58 3.73
C GLY A 118 -25.55 -21.79 3.77
N LEU A 119 -25.63 -20.49 4.03
CA LEU A 119 -24.47 -19.66 4.35
C LEU A 119 -24.49 -19.38 5.85
N GLY A 120 -23.38 -19.67 6.52
CA GLY A 120 -23.22 -19.45 7.94
C GLY A 120 -21.77 -19.35 8.34
N ASP A 121 -21.55 -19.30 9.64
CA ASP A 121 -20.23 -19.17 10.23
C ASP A 121 -20.15 -20.12 11.44
N SER A 122 -19.18 -21.05 11.42
CA SER A 122 -19.04 -22.08 12.43
C SER A 122 -18.57 -21.58 13.80
N ALA A 123 -18.21 -20.29 13.92
CA ALA A 123 -18.00 -19.65 15.22
C ALA A 123 -19.32 -19.44 15.99
N TYR A 124 -20.47 -19.41 15.30
CA TYR A 124 -21.78 -19.39 15.94
C TYR A 124 -22.27 -20.81 16.23
N GLU A 125 -22.84 -21.01 17.42
CA GLU A 125 -23.39 -22.31 17.85
C GLU A 125 -24.44 -22.83 16.86
N LYS A 126 -25.28 -21.95 16.33
CA LYS A 126 -26.33 -22.25 15.37
C LYS A 126 -25.85 -22.09 13.92
N PHE A 127 -24.79 -22.80 13.56
CA PHE A 127 -24.21 -22.80 12.22
C PHE A 127 -25.20 -23.25 11.12
N CYS A 128 -25.42 -22.43 10.09
CA CYS A 128 -26.34 -22.67 8.95
C CYS A 128 -27.77 -23.05 9.39
N TRP A 129 -28.24 -22.53 10.53
CA TRP A 129 -29.43 -23.04 11.20
C TRP A 129 -30.74 -22.83 10.43
N PRO A 130 -31.05 -21.65 9.86
CA PRO A 130 -32.25 -21.45 9.04
C PRO A 130 -32.32 -22.41 7.85
N ALA A 131 -31.19 -22.66 7.17
CA ALA A 131 -31.11 -23.63 6.07
C ALA A 131 -31.42 -25.07 6.53
N LYS A 132 -30.92 -25.46 7.72
CA LYS A 132 -31.21 -26.76 8.36
C LYS A 132 -32.69 -26.91 8.71
N LEU A 133 -33.28 -25.86 9.28
CA LEU A 133 -34.70 -25.86 9.63
C LEU A 133 -35.59 -25.90 8.39
N LEU A 134 -35.26 -25.13 7.35
CA LEU A 134 -35.98 -25.11 6.09
C LEU A 134 -36.00 -26.49 5.42
N SER A 135 -34.83 -27.10 5.25
CA SER A 135 -34.70 -28.44 4.66
C SER A 135 -35.53 -29.48 5.44
N ARG A 136 -35.44 -29.50 6.78
CA ARG A 136 -36.25 -30.41 7.62
C ARG A 136 -37.75 -30.16 7.47
N ARG A 137 -38.16 -28.88 7.42
CA ARG A 137 -39.58 -28.53 7.34
C ARG A 137 -40.19 -28.91 6.00
N LEU A 138 -39.48 -28.66 4.89
CA LEU A 138 -39.93 -29.07 3.55
C LEU A 138 -40.10 -30.58 3.44
N VAL A 139 -39.14 -31.37 3.95
CA VAL A 139 -39.26 -32.85 4.00
C VAL A 139 -40.46 -33.29 4.84
N SER A 140 -40.73 -32.62 5.97
CA SER A 140 -41.90 -32.94 6.80
C SER A 140 -43.26 -32.61 6.15
N LEU A 141 -43.24 -31.86 5.05
CA LEU A 141 -44.42 -31.47 4.26
C LEU A 141 -44.47 -32.19 2.91
N GLY A 142 -43.68 -33.24 2.71
CA GLY A 142 -43.74 -34.13 1.55
C GLY A 142 -42.68 -33.88 0.47
N ALA A 143 -41.92 -32.77 0.56
CA ALA A 143 -40.94 -32.42 -0.47
C ALA A 143 -39.71 -33.35 -0.48
N SER A 144 -39.13 -33.54 -1.67
CA SER A 144 -37.99 -34.42 -1.91
C SER A 144 -36.68 -33.62 -2.09
N GLU A 145 -35.64 -33.93 -1.31
CA GLU A 145 -34.32 -33.29 -1.45
C GLU A 145 -33.49 -34.04 -2.51
N PHE A 146 -33.22 -33.42 -3.67
CA PHE A 146 -32.59 -34.11 -4.81
C PHE A 146 -31.05 -34.10 -4.78
N ILE A 147 -30.44 -33.21 -3.99
CA ILE A 147 -29.04 -33.28 -3.57
C ILE A 147 -28.92 -32.89 -2.10
N ALA A 148 -27.93 -33.43 -1.39
CA ALA A 148 -27.73 -33.08 0.01
C ALA A 148 -27.46 -31.58 0.19
N ARG A 149 -28.06 -30.98 1.24
CA ARG A 149 -27.81 -29.60 1.66
C ARG A 149 -26.32 -29.29 1.76
N GLY A 150 -25.90 -28.19 1.13
CA GLY A 150 -24.59 -27.59 1.31
C GLY A 150 -24.57 -26.63 2.50
N GLU A 151 -23.44 -26.58 3.22
CA GLU A 151 -23.24 -25.70 4.37
C GLU A 151 -21.93 -24.93 4.19
N GLY A 152 -22.03 -23.70 3.65
CA GLY A 152 -20.91 -22.78 3.51
C GLY A 152 -20.50 -22.18 4.84
N ASP A 153 -19.20 -22.21 5.14
CA ASP A 153 -18.62 -21.70 6.38
C ASP A 153 -17.69 -20.52 6.11
N ASP A 154 -18.05 -19.35 6.63
CA ASP A 154 -17.22 -18.14 6.51
C ASP A 154 -15.88 -18.25 7.28
N GLN A 155 -15.77 -19.18 8.24
CA GLN A 155 -14.50 -19.47 8.93
C GLN A 155 -13.56 -20.37 8.13
N HIS A 156 -14.03 -20.98 7.03
CA HIS A 156 -13.20 -21.84 6.20
C HIS A 156 -12.10 -21.04 5.52
N GLY A 157 -10.95 -21.65 5.24
CA GLY A 157 -9.81 -20.96 4.59
C GLY A 157 -10.12 -20.39 3.21
N MET A 158 -11.18 -20.90 2.57
CA MET A 158 -11.72 -20.44 1.27
C MET A 158 -13.08 -19.73 1.43
N GLY A 159 -13.46 -19.37 2.67
CA GLY A 159 -14.81 -18.92 3.02
C GLY A 159 -15.88 -19.89 2.53
N VAL A 160 -17.03 -19.33 2.13
CA VAL A 160 -18.18 -20.09 1.63
C VAL A 160 -17.87 -20.95 0.38
N ASP A 161 -16.86 -20.57 -0.41
CA ASP A 161 -16.46 -21.29 -1.63
C ASP A 161 -15.92 -22.70 -1.33
N GLY A 162 -15.41 -22.95 -0.12
CA GLY A 162 -14.93 -24.26 0.29
C GLY A 162 -15.99 -25.36 0.22
N ALA A 163 -17.24 -25.02 0.59
CA ALA A 163 -18.38 -25.93 0.46
C ALA A 163 -19.14 -25.72 -0.86
N LEU A 164 -19.21 -24.47 -1.35
CA LEU A 164 -19.99 -24.13 -2.54
C LEU A 164 -19.40 -24.76 -3.80
N GLY A 165 -18.07 -24.77 -3.99
CA GLY A 165 -17.46 -25.35 -5.18
C GLY A 165 -17.82 -26.84 -5.37
N PRO A 166 -17.58 -27.72 -4.39
CA PRO A 166 -17.98 -29.11 -4.44
C PRO A 166 -19.50 -29.31 -4.57
N TRP A 167 -20.30 -28.49 -3.88
CA TRP A 167 -21.76 -28.58 -3.92
C TRP A 167 -22.33 -28.20 -5.30
N THR A 168 -21.81 -27.14 -5.91
CA THR A 168 -22.17 -26.68 -7.27
C THR A 168 -21.87 -27.75 -8.32
N LYS A 169 -20.79 -28.53 -8.18
CA LYS A 169 -20.49 -29.68 -9.05
C LYS A 169 -21.54 -30.79 -8.92
N GLN A 170 -22.00 -31.07 -7.70
CA GLN A 170 -23.07 -32.05 -7.45
C GLN A 170 -24.40 -31.56 -8.01
N LEU A 171 -24.71 -30.28 -7.83
CA LEU A 171 -25.89 -29.64 -8.41
C LEU A 171 -25.88 -29.73 -9.93
N SER A 172 -24.77 -29.40 -10.58
CA SER A 172 -24.64 -29.49 -12.04
C SER A 172 -24.89 -30.90 -12.57
N ALA A 173 -24.33 -31.93 -11.91
CA ALA A 173 -24.54 -33.32 -12.29
C ALA A 173 -26.03 -33.71 -12.14
N ALA A 174 -26.64 -33.40 -10.99
CA ALA A 174 -28.05 -33.71 -10.74
C ALA A 174 -28.99 -32.97 -11.71
N LEU A 175 -28.74 -31.69 -12.01
CA LEU A 175 -29.53 -30.94 -12.98
C LEU A 175 -29.39 -31.49 -14.40
N THR A 176 -28.23 -32.03 -14.77
CA THR A 176 -28.03 -32.70 -16.07
C THR A 176 -28.79 -34.03 -16.15
N ASP A 177 -28.90 -34.75 -15.04
CA ASP A 177 -29.70 -35.98 -14.96
C ASP A 177 -31.21 -35.70 -15.00
N ILE A 178 -31.67 -34.64 -14.32
CA ILE A 178 -33.08 -34.20 -14.30
C ILE A 178 -33.48 -33.61 -15.66
N PHE A 179 -32.60 -32.80 -16.25
CA PHE A 179 -32.81 -32.13 -17.53
C PHE A 179 -31.67 -32.47 -18.49
N PRO A 180 -31.71 -33.64 -19.17
CA PRO A 180 -30.72 -33.99 -20.18
C PRO A 180 -30.62 -32.92 -21.28
N LEU A 181 -29.41 -32.71 -21.81
CA LEU A 181 -29.20 -31.76 -22.90
C LEU A 181 -29.92 -32.22 -24.18
N PRO A 182 -30.60 -31.32 -24.91
CA PRO A 182 -31.22 -31.65 -26.19
C PRO A 182 -30.19 -32.09 -27.25
N ASP A 183 -30.59 -32.99 -28.16
CA ASP A 183 -29.73 -33.50 -29.24
C ASP A 183 -29.16 -32.35 -30.09
N GLY A 184 -27.83 -32.27 -30.19
CA GLY A 184 -27.12 -31.28 -31.02
C GLY A 184 -26.84 -29.93 -30.35
N ILE A 185 -27.20 -29.75 -29.09
CA ILE A 185 -26.85 -28.56 -28.29
C ILE A 185 -25.70 -28.92 -27.34
N GLU A 186 -24.54 -28.30 -27.52
CA GLU A 186 -23.44 -28.39 -26.57
C GLU A 186 -23.62 -27.35 -25.44
N PRO A 187 -23.28 -27.69 -24.18
CA PRO A 187 -23.35 -26.74 -23.08
C PRO A 187 -22.37 -25.59 -23.30
N GLU A 188 -22.72 -24.39 -22.86
CA GLU A 188 -21.81 -23.24 -22.95
C GLU A 188 -20.54 -23.53 -22.14
N SER A 189 -19.37 -23.27 -22.75
CA SER A 189 -18.09 -23.46 -22.09
C SER A 189 -17.93 -22.51 -20.90
N SER A 190 -17.28 -22.94 -19.82
CA SER A 190 -16.88 -22.05 -18.73
C SER A 190 -15.87 -20.96 -19.14
N ASP A 191 -15.36 -21.01 -20.37
CA ASP A 191 -14.42 -20.04 -20.93
C ASP A 191 -15.07 -19.02 -21.87
N THR A 192 -16.37 -19.14 -22.17
CA THR A 192 -17.10 -18.10 -22.91
C THR A 192 -17.50 -16.94 -22.02
N LEU A 193 -17.35 -15.72 -22.53
CA LEU A 193 -17.74 -14.49 -21.83
C LEU A 193 -19.25 -14.50 -21.55
N PRO A 194 -19.70 -14.39 -20.27
CA PRO A 194 -21.11 -14.35 -19.95
C PRO A 194 -21.81 -13.09 -20.49
N SER A 195 -23.08 -13.21 -20.89
CA SER A 195 -23.88 -12.08 -21.34
C SER A 195 -23.99 -10.98 -20.28
N ALA A 196 -23.96 -9.71 -20.70
CA ALA A 196 -24.08 -8.55 -19.81
C ALA A 196 -25.44 -8.52 -19.10
N ARG A 197 -25.45 -8.08 -17.83
CA ARG A 197 -26.67 -7.94 -16.99
C ARG A 197 -27.53 -6.71 -17.35
N VAL A 198 -26.87 -5.67 -17.86
CA VAL A 198 -27.47 -4.41 -18.27
C VAL A 198 -26.80 -3.90 -19.54
N SER A 199 -27.53 -3.14 -20.34
CA SER A 199 -27.01 -2.26 -21.38
C SER A 199 -27.11 -0.80 -20.93
N ILE A 200 -26.08 -0.02 -21.25
CA ILE A 200 -26.03 1.42 -20.99
C ILE A 200 -26.22 2.12 -22.33
N LEU A 201 -27.26 2.95 -22.43
CA LEU A 201 -27.64 3.69 -23.64
C LEU A 201 -27.52 5.18 -23.40
N ASP A 202 -27.20 5.95 -24.45
CA ASP A 202 -27.27 7.42 -24.38
C ASP A 202 -28.69 7.87 -24.05
N ALA A 203 -28.84 8.86 -23.16
CA ALA A 203 -30.15 9.39 -22.84
C ALA A 203 -30.72 10.25 -23.98
N GLU A 204 -32.04 10.17 -24.19
CA GLU A 204 -32.75 10.99 -25.19
C GLU A 204 -32.51 12.50 -24.95
N PRO A 205 -32.26 13.32 -25.99
CA PRO A 205 -32.06 14.76 -25.85
C PRO A 205 -33.26 15.45 -25.16
N GLY A 206 -33.04 16.01 -23.97
CA GLY A 206 -34.09 16.66 -23.17
C GLY A 206 -34.74 15.76 -22.11
N SER A 207 -34.26 14.52 -21.94
CA SER A 207 -34.55 13.73 -20.74
C SER A 207 -34.06 14.49 -19.51
N HIS A 208 -34.97 14.80 -18.59
CA HIS A 208 -34.57 15.34 -17.29
C HIS A 208 -33.91 14.22 -16.50
N LEU A 209 -32.71 14.45 -15.96
CA LEU A 209 -32.12 13.57 -14.96
C LEU A 209 -33.14 13.40 -13.82
N THR A 210 -33.76 12.24 -13.74
CA THR A 210 -34.53 11.81 -12.57
C THR A 210 -33.56 11.35 -11.48
N CYS A 211 -32.53 12.15 -11.20
CA CYS A 211 -31.62 11.93 -10.08
C CYS A 211 -32.25 12.57 -8.83
N LYS A 212 -33.43 12.08 -8.44
CA LYS A 212 -33.81 12.19 -7.04
C LYS A 212 -33.19 11.00 -6.35
N ASP A 213 -32.48 11.29 -5.27
CA ASP A 213 -31.89 10.27 -4.42
C ASP A 213 -32.98 9.31 -3.93
N PRO A 214 -32.94 8.01 -4.29
CA PRO A 214 -33.96 7.05 -3.88
C PRO A 214 -34.04 6.83 -2.36
N LEU A 215 -33.01 7.26 -1.61
CA LEU A 215 -33.04 7.28 -0.15
C LEU A 215 -33.75 8.53 0.39
N SER A 216 -33.79 9.62 -0.37
CA SER A 216 -34.51 10.85 0.02
C SER A 216 -36.03 10.70 -0.03
N GLU A 217 -36.53 9.73 -0.78
CA GLU A 217 -37.96 9.41 -0.88
C GLU A 217 -38.40 8.34 0.12
N ASP A 218 -37.45 7.72 0.84
CA ASP A 218 -37.74 6.70 1.83
C ASP A 218 -37.84 7.30 3.24
N PRO A 219 -39.02 7.25 3.87
CA PRO A 219 -39.20 7.80 5.20
C PRO A 219 -38.37 7.10 6.30
N SER A 220 -37.75 5.94 6.03
CA SER A 220 -36.85 5.27 7.00
C SER A 220 -35.42 5.81 7.02
N TYR A 221 -35.05 6.65 6.06
CA TYR A 221 -33.73 7.27 5.99
C TYR A 221 -33.81 8.76 6.29
N HIS A 222 -32.83 9.26 7.04
CA HIS A 222 -32.82 10.64 7.49
C HIS A 222 -31.44 11.25 7.27
N LEU A 223 -31.41 12.46 6.70
CA LEU A 223 -30.16 13.20 6.61
C LEU A 223 -29.74 13.67 8.01
N ALA A 224 -28.51 13.36 8.40
CA ALA A 224 -27.95 13.68 9.71
C ALA A 224 -26.67 14.50 9.56
N SER A 225 -26.51 15.53 10.39
CA SER A 225 -25.24 16.25 10.54
C SER A 225 -24.44 15.66 11.69
N VAL A 226 -23.15 15.40 11.47
CA VAL A 226 -22.26 14.92 12.54
C VAL A 226 -21.87 16.10 13.44
N THR A 227 -22.33 16.10 14.69
CA THR A 227 -22.03 17.15 15.67
C THR A 227 -20.81 16.83 16.52
N CYS A 228 -20.49 15.55 16.69
CA CYS A 228 -19.32 15.08 17.42
C CYS A 228 -18.65 13.92 16.70
N ASN A 229 -17.31 13.93 16.65
CA ASN A 229 -16.47 12.84 16.18
C ASN A 229 -15.24 12.81 17.09
N ARG A 230 -15.29 11.98 18.14
CA ARG A 230 -14.26 11.92 19.18
C ARG A 230 -13.64 10.54 19.26
N ARG A 231 -12.30 10.48 19.24
CA ARG A 231 -11.57 9.25 19.52
C ARG A 231 -11.73 8.84 20.99
N MET A 232 -12.10 7.58 21.23
CA MET A 232 -12.38 6.98 22.54
C MET A 232 -11.21 6.13 23.08
N THR A 233 -10.09 6.15 22.39
CA THR A 233 -8.88 5.38 22.70
C THR A 233 -7.70 6.33 22.80
N ALA A 234 -6.65 5.94 23.54
CA ALA A 234 -5.43 6.75 23.62
C ALA A 234 -4.79 6.94 22.23
N ASP A 235 -4.13 8.08 22.01
CA ASP A 235 -3.57 8.43 20.70
C ASP A 235 -2.52 7.43 20.21
N ASP A 236 -1.77 6.84 21.14
CA ASP A 236 -0.76 5.79 20.93
C ASP A 236 -1.35 4.38 20.79
N TRP A 237 -2.67 4.23 20.90
CA TRP A 237 -3.34 2.94 20.76
C TRP A 237 -3.59 2.60 19.30
N ASN A 238 -3.44 1.32 18.92
CA ASN A 238 -3.52 0.90 17.52
C ASN A 238 -4.95 0.80 16.97
N GLN A 239 -5.96 0.71 17.84
CA GLN A 239 -7.36 0.69 17.41
C GLN A 239 -7.93 2.10 17.51
N ASP A 240 -8.42 2.65 16.40
CA ASP A 240 -9.18 3.91 16.37
C ASP A 240 -10.67 3.60 16.59
N VAL A 241 -11.11 3.66 17.86
CA VAL A 241 -12.53 3.56 18.23
C VAL A 241 -13.06 4.97 18.42
N ARG A 242 -14.18 5.30 17.76
CA ARG A 242 -14.74 6.65 17.77
C ARG A 242 -16.15 6.70 18.32
N HIS A 243 -16.48 7.84 18.92
CA HIS A 243 -17.82 8.25 19.33
C HIS A 243 -18.33 9.29 18.34
N PHE A 244 -19.52 9.05 17.80
CA PHE A 244 -20.22 9.96 16.92
C PHE A 244 -21.52 10.44 17.57
N GLU A 245 -21.83 11.72 17.40
CA GLU A 245 -23.14 12.30 17.69
C GLU A 245 -23.71 12.88 16.40
N PHE A 246 -25.02 12.69 16.21
CA PHE A 246 -25.73 13.10 15.02
C PHE A 246 -26.90 14.02 15.40
N SER A 247 -27.06 15.12 14.69
CA SER A 247 -28.23 15.99 14.75
C SER A 247 -29.05 15.87 13.48
N PHE A 248 -30.37 15.84 13.62
CA PHE A 248 -31.31 15.73 12.51
C PHE A 248 -32.16 17.00 12.42
N GLU A 249 -32.62 17.34 11.21
CA GLU A 249 -33.47 18.52 10.99
C GLU A 249 -34.91 18.34 11.51
N GLY A 250 -35.26 17.17 12.05
CA GLY A 250 -36.54 16.86 12.69
C GLY A 250 -36.42 15.79 13.78
N ASP A 251 -37.51 15.57 14.51
CA ASP A 251 -37.57 14.56 15.58
C ASP A 251 -37.61 13.15 14.98
N ILE A 252 -36.59 12.36 15.30
CA ILE A 252 -36.53 10.95 14.92
C ILE A 252 -36.83 10.10 16.15
N GLN A 253 -37.74 9.15 15.98
CA GLN A 253 -38.12 8.21 17.04
C GLN A 253 -37.21 6.99 16.97
N TYR A 254 -36.48 6.72 18.05
CA TYR A 254 -35.70 5.51 18.23
C TYR A 254 -35.75 5.08 19.70
N GLN A 255 -35.49 3.80 19.96
CA GLN A 255 -35.42 3.24 21.30
C GLN A 255 -34.00 2.76 21.62
N PRO A 256 -33.59 2.75 22.89
CA PRO A 256 -32.34 2.11 23.30
C PRO A 256 -32.27 0.65 22.84
N GLY A 257 -31.25 0.33 22.03
CA GLY A 257 -31.07 -0.99 21.43
C GLY A 257 -31.30 -1.02 19.92
N ASP A 258 -31.89 0.03 19.34
CA ASP A 258 -32.01 0.18 17.89
C ASP A 258 -30.64 0.37 17.22
N VAL A 259 -30.56 -0.03 15.95
CA VAL A 259 -29.35 -0.01 15.13
C VAL A 259 -29.41 1.13 14.14
N ALA A 260 -28.41 2.01 14.16
CA ALA A 260 -28.21 2.98 13.10
C ALA A 260 -27.52 2.28 11.91
N VAL A 261 -28.22 2.19 10.77
CA VAL A 261 -27.67 1.74 9.50
C VAL A 261 -27.03 2.90 8.80
N ILE A 262 -25.82 2.74 8.31
CA ILE A 262 -25.06 3.84 7.76
C ILE A 262 -24.76 3.53 6.28
N HIS A 263 -25.26 4.34 5.35
CA HIS A 263 -25.06 4.23 3.91
C HIS A 263 -23.84 5.06 3.45
N PRO A 264 -22.70 4.44 3.12
CA PRO A 264 -21.51 5.14 2.66
C PRO A 264 -21.70 5.81 1.29
N GLU A 265 -20.90 6.84 1.02
CA GLU A 265 -20.61 7.26 -0.35
C GLU A 265 -19.12 7.03 -0.63
N ALA A 266 -18.79 6.57 -1.83
CA ALA A 266 -17.40 6.49 -2.25
C ALA A 266 -16.81 7.90 -2.32
N LEU A 267 -15.54 8.04 -1.93
CA LEU A 267 -14.86 9.33 -2.01
C LEU A 267 -14.80 9.80 -3.47
N PRO A 268 -15.10 11.07 -3.77
CA PRO A 268 -15.02 11.60 -5.13
C PRO A 268 -13.65 11.37 -5.79
N SER A 269 -12.57 11.40 -5.01
CA SER A 269 -11.22 11.10 -5.47
C SER A 269 -11.06 9.65 -5.93
N ASP A 270 -11.69 8.71 -5.21
CA ASP A 270 -11.60 7.28 -5.50
C ASP A 270 -12.44 6.95 -6.73
N VAL A 271 -13.65 7.55 -6.82
CA VAL A 271 -14.52 7.45 -8.00
C VAL A 271 -13.83 8.03 -9.23
N GLU A 272 -13.20 9.20 -9.13
CA GLU A 272 -12.47 9.82 -10.25
C GLU A 272 -11.26 8.97 -10.68
N ALA A 273 -10.48 8.46 -9.71
CA ALA A 273 -9.37 7.56 -10.00
C ALA A 273 -9.85 6.28 -10.67
N PHE A 274 -10.98 5.72 -10.23
CA PHE A 274 -11.59 4.54 -10.82
C PHE A 274 -12.13 4.82 -12.24
N LEU A 275 -12.87 5.91 -12.44
CA LEU A 275 -13.40 6.32 -13.75
C LEU A 275 -12.29 6.61 -14.77
N SER A 276 -11.22 7.29 -14.32
CA SER A 276 -10.02 7.53 -15.12
C SER A 276 -9.32 6.23 -15.48
N CYS A 277 -9.23 5.29 -14.53
CA CYS A 277 -8.70 3.96 -14.77
C CYS A 277 -9.50 3.28 -15.88
N ILE A 278 -10.83 3.23 -15.78
CA ILE A 278 -11.65 2.50 -16.75
C ILE A 278 -11.82 3.21 -18.10
N GLY A 279 -11.25 4.41 -18.27
CA GLY A 279 -11.36 5.20 -19.50
C GLY A 279 -12.68 5.96 -19.68
N TYR A 280 -13.49 6.08 -18.62
CA TYR A 280 -14.83 6.66 -18.69
C TYR A 280 -14.90 8.09 -18.15
N ALA A 281 -13.82 8.62 -17.57
CA ALA A 281 -13.80 9.97 -16.98
C ALA A 281 -14.37 11.06 -17.90
N ASN A 282 -14.14 10.97 -19.21
CA ASN A 282 -14.60 11.96 -20.19
C ASN A 282 -16.11 11.90 -20.49
N ILE A 283 -16.76 10.77 -20.21
CA ILE A 283 -18.21 10.56 -20.44
C ILE A 283 -18.98 10.35 -19.14
N ALA A 284 -18.29 10.36 -18.00
CA ALA A 284 -18.83 9.91 -16.73
C ALA A 284 -20.00 10.76 -16.22
N ASP A 285 -20.05 12.02 -16.67
CA ASP A 285 -21.02 13.03 -16.29
C ASP A 285 -22.15 13.19 -17.34
N GLU A 286 -22.07 12.47 -18.46
CA GLU A 286 -23.12 12.45 -19.47
C GLU A 286 -24.31 11.59 -19.01
N PRO A 287 -25.57 12.02 -19.22
CA PRO A 287 -26.74 11.23 -18.89
C PRO A 287 -26.84 9.93 -19.70
N VAL A 288 -27.04 8.82 -19.00
CA VAL A 288 -27.23 7.48 -19.56
C VAL A 288 -28.51 6.84 -19.06
N THR A 289 -29.07 5.94 -19.87
CA THR A 289 -30.22 5.10 -19.53
C THR A 289 -29.77 3.65 -19.33
N ILE A 290 -30.12 3.07 -18.19
CA ILE A 290 -29.80 1.68 -17.82
C ILE A 290 -30.97 0.78 -18.21
N GLN A 291 -30.73 -0.16 -19.11
CA GLN A 291 -31.71 -1.15 -19.53
C GLN A 291 -31.28 -2.54 -19.05
N ARG A 292 -32.18 -3.25 -18.35
CA ARG A 292 -31.94 -4.63 -17.92
C ARG A 292 -32.02 -5.56 -19.13
N THR A 293 -31.00 -6.42 -19.28
CA THR A 293 -30.89 -7.38 -20.40
C THR A 293 -31.14 -8.82 -19.95
N LEU A 294 -30.97 -9.11 -18.66
CA LEU A 294 -31.14 -10.45 -18.08
C LEU A 294 -32.08 -10.43 -16.88
N ASP A 295 -33.17 -11.19 -16.97
CA ASP A 295 -34.19 -11.28 -15.92
C ASP A 295 -33.80 -12.25 -14.79
N ASP A 296 -32.83 -13.14 -15.05
CA ASP A 296 -32.34 -14.18 -14.15
C ASP A 296 -31.15 -13.74 -13.27
N GLN A 297 -30.80 -12.45 -13.27
CA GLN A 297 -29.78 -11.87 -12.41
C GLN A 297 -30.29 -10.62 -11.71
N SER A 298 -29.91 -10.46 -10.45
CA SER A 298 -30.30 -9.31 -9.63
C SER A 298 -29.54 -8.01 -10.00
N LEU A 299 -30.19 -6.87 -9.79
CA LEU A 299 -29.60 -5.52 -9.91
C LEU A 299 -29.56 -4.86 -8.52
N PRO A 300 -28.68 -3.87 -8.29
CA PRO A 300 -28.70 -3.08 -7.06
C PRO A 300 -30.08 -2.47 -6.80
N ASP A 301 -30.51 -2.50 -5.54
CA ASP A 301 -31.79 -1.92 -5.15
C ASP A 301 -31.86 -0.43 -5.51
N ARG A 302 -32.98 -0.03 -6.11
CA ARG A 302 -33.28 1.37 -6.46
C ARG A 302 -32.30 2.01 -7.44
N LEU A 303 -31.57 1.22 -8.21
CA LEU A 303 -30.75 1.74 -9.31
C LEU A 303 -31.61 2.60 -10.25
N PRO A 304 -31.29 3.89 -10.46
CA PRO A 304 -32.11 4.76 -11.31
C PRO A 304 -32.08 4.33 -12.77
N THR A 305 -33.22 4.44 -13.45
CA THR A 305 -33.31 4.13 -14.89
C THR A 305 -32.50 5.10 -15.75
N THR A 306 -32.44 6.38 -15.36
CA THR A 306 -31.63 7.40 -16.03
C THR A 306 -30.76 8.13 -15.00
N THR A 307 -29.44 8.09 -15.18
CA THR A 307 -28.43 8.64 -14.25
C THR A 307 -27.12 8.94 -14.99
N THR A 308 -26.02 9.23 -14.30
CA THR A 308 -24.68 9.32 -14.89
C THR A 308 -23.82 8.16 -14.38
N ILE A 309 -22.76 7.82 -15.13
CA ILE A 309 -21.85 6.73 -14.76
C ILE A 309 -21.13 7.03 -13.46
N ARG A 310 -20.77 8.30 -13.22
CA ARG A 310 -20.19 8.77 -11.96
C ARG A 310 -21.10 8.49 -10.76
N GLU A 311 -22.39 8.77 -10.90
CA GLU A 311 -23.37 8.59 -9.83
C GLU A 311 -23.54 7.11 -9.47
N ILE A 312 -23.50 6.21 -10.48
CA ILE A 312 -23.52 4.75 -10.26
C ILE A 312 -22.38 4.32 -9.33
N PHE A 313 -21.15 4.72 -9.61
CA PHE A 313 -19.97 4.34 -8.81
C PHE A 313 -19.84 5.11 -7.48
N THR A 314 -20.52 6.24 -7.34
CA THR A 314 -20.50 7.01 -6.10
C THR A 314 -21.41 6.40 -5.02
N ARG A 315 -22.57 5.86 -5.43
CA ARG A 315 -23.66 5.51 -4.50
C ARG A 315 -24.23 4.09 -4.61
N TYR A 316 -24.13 3.44 -5.77
CA TYR A 316 -24.84 2.19 -6.03
C TYR A 316 -23.90 0.97 -6.14
N LEU A 317 -22.63 1.21 -6.44
CA LEU A 317 -21.60 0.17 -6.54
C LEU A 317 -20.47 0.44 -5.56
N ASP A 318 -20.06 -0.59 -4.83
CA ASP A 318 -18.93 -0.51 -3.91
C ASP A 318 -17.62 -0.79 -4.66
N ILE A 319 -16.93 0.28 -5.05
CA ILE A 319 -15.61 0.21 -5.72
C ILE A 319 -14.44 -0.04 -4.75
N ASN A 320 -14.71 0.05 -3.44
CA ASN A 320 -13.72 -0.13 -2.38
C ASN A 320 -13.85 -1.50 -1.70
N ALA A 321 -14.87 -2.27 -2.07
CA ALA A 321 -15.06 -3.64 -1.63
C ALA A 321 -13.88 -4.52 -2.06
N VAL A 322 -13.57 -5.44 -1.16
CA VAL A 322 -12.92 -6.71 -1.45
C VAL A 322 -13.52 -7.37 -2.69
N PRO A 323 -12.79 -7.50 -3.81
CA PRO A 323 -13.30 -8.24 -4.94
C PRO A 323 -13.48 -9.72 -4.57
N ARG A 324 -14.69 -10.25 -4.78
CA ARG A 324 -14.99 -11.66 -4.53
C ARG A 324 -14.37 -12.55 -5.61
N ARG A 325 -14.25 -13.85 -5.36
CA ARG A 325 -13.80 -14.81 -6.40
C ARG A 325 -14.65 -14.73 -7.67
N SER A 326 -15.95 -14.54 -7.55
CA SER A 326 -16.87 -14.34 -8.68
C SER A 326 -16.55 -13.11 -9.54
N PHE A 327 -15.93 -12.09 -8.97
CA PHE A 327 -15.44 -10.93 -9.72
C PHE A 327 -14.25 -11.33 -10.61
N PHE A 328 -13.27 -12.06 -10.07
CA PHE A 328 -12.13 -12.56 -10.84
C PHE A 328 -12.55 -13.60 -11.90
N GLU A 329 -13.57 -14.41 -11.63
CA GLU A 329 -14.17 -15.35 -12.59
C GLU A 329 -14.65 -14.61 -13.85
N LEU A 330 -15.22 -13.42 -13.69
CA LEU A 330 -15.66 -12.57 -14.81
C LEU A 330 -14.49 -11.80 -15.42
N LEU A 331 -13.61 -11.24 -14.58
CA LEU A 331 -12.51 -10.39 -14.99
C LEU A 331 -11.53 -11.09 -15.94
N LYS A 332 -11.29 -12.40 -15.75
CA LYS A 332 -10.41 -13.20 -16.61
C LYS A 332 -10.74 -13.11 -18.10
N HIS A 333 -12.03 -12.94 -18.45
CA HIS A 333 -12.48 -12.90 -19.85
C HIS A 333 -12.17 -11.57 -20.55
N PHE A 334 -11.79 -10.55 -19.80
CA PHE A 334 -11.49 -9.22 -20.31
C PHE A 334 -9.99 -8.92 -20.32
N ALA A 335 -9.16 -9.77 -19.73
CA ALA A 335 -7.71 -9.65 -19.80
C ALA A 335 -7.21 -10.01 -21.20
N GLN A 336 -6.25 -9.25 -21.72
CA GLN A 336 -5.64 -9.47 -23.04
C GLN A 336 -4.23 -10.09 -22.96
N ASP A 337 -3.59 -9.99 -21.79
CA ASP A 337 -2.25 -10.52 -21.55
C ASP A 337 -2.31 -11.96 -20.99
N GLU A 338 -1.45 -12.84 -21.48
CA GLU A 338 -1.45 -14.26 -21.07
C GLU A 338 -1.04 -14.45 -19.60
N LEU A 339 -0.14 -13.61 -19.07
CA LEU A 339 0.27 -13.67 -17.65
C LEU A 339 -0.82 -13.11 -16.74
N GLU A 340 -1.58 -12.11 -17.18
CA GLU A 340 -2.80 -11.64 -16.50
C GLU A 340 -3.85 -12.74 -16.40
N ILE A 341 -4.14 -13.43 -17.52
CA ILE A 341 -5.10 -14.54 -17.54
C ILE A 341 -4.62 -15.67 -16.61
N GLU A 342 -3.33 -16.01 -16.64
CA GLU A 342 -2.73 -17.00 -15.74
C GLU A 342 -2.84 -16.57 -14.27
N LYS A 343 -2.54 -15.31 -13.95
CA LYS A 343 -2.61 -14.79 -12.57
C LYS A 343 -4.04 -14.67 -12.05
N LEU A 344 -4.99 -14.26 -12.89
CA LEU A 344 -6.41 -14.30 -12.58
C LEU A 344 -6.87 -15.74 -12.37
N GLY A 345 -6.36 -16.68 -13.18
CA GLY A 345 -6.52 -18.13 -12.96
C GLY A 345 -5.96 -18.60 -11.62
N GLU A 346 -4.82 -18.06 -11.16
CA GLU A 346 -4.25 -18.36 -9.85
C GLU A 346 -5.11 -17.80 -8.70
N PHE A 347 -5.73 -16.62 -8.84
CA PHE A 347 -6.69 -16.12 -7.85
C PHE A 347 -7.97 -16.99 -7.78
N LEU A 348 -8.29 -17.68 -8.87
CA LEU A 348 -9.33 -18.70 -8.93
C LEU A 348 -8.85 -20.08 -8.43
N SER A 349 -7.56 -20.26 -8.17
CA SER A 349 -6.97 -21.46 -7.57
C SER A 349 -6.95 -21.37 -6.05
N ASP A 350 -6.85 -22.52 -5.38
CA ASP A 350 -6.87 -22.62 -3.91
C ASP A 350 -5.65 -21.92 -3.25
N GLU A 351 -4.62 -21.60 -4.03
CA GLU A 351 -3.35 -21.04 -3.55
C GLU A 351 -3.32 -19.50 -3.59
N GLY A 352 -4.12 -18.85 -4.45
CA GLY A 352 -4.08 -17.39 -4.68
C GLY A 352 -4.98 -16.53 -3.77
N ALA A 353 -5.80 -17.11 -2.90
CA ALA A 353 -6.88 -16.41 -2.19
C ALA A 353 -6.46 -15.47 -1.01
N TYR A 354 -5.18 -15.34 -0.69
CA TYR A 354 -4.74 -14.85 0.63
C TYR A 354 -4.38 -13.35 0.79
N GLU A 355 -4.57 -12.47 -0.19
CA GLU A 355 -3.78 -11.21 -0.20
C GLU A 355 -4.47 -9.81 -0.11
N MET A 356 -5.80 -9.59 0.02
CA MET A 356 -6.44 -8.24 -0.09
C MET A 356 -6.83 -7.62 1.29
N TYR A 357 -6.65 -6.31 1.67
CA TYR A 357 -7.64 -5.18 1.92
C TYR A 357 -7.11 -3.90 2.67
N GLU A 358 -7.63 -2.66 2.44
CA GLU A 358 -8.00 -1.62 3.49
C GLU A 358 -8.79 -0.41 2.88
N PRO A 359 -9.81 0.19 3.56
CA PRO A 359 -10.62 1.35 3.07
C PRO A 359 -10.81 2.58 4.03
N GLY A 360 -11.44 3.68 3.55
CA GLY A 360 -11.86 4.87 4.33
C GLY A 360 -12.96 5.81 3.74
N ASP A 361 -13.58 6.60 4.65
CA ASP A 361 -14.45 7.82 4.56
C ASP A 361 -16.00 7.77 4.29
N LYS A 362 -16.66 8.97 4.28
CA LYS A 362 -17.93 9.44 4.95
C LYS A 362 -19.31 8.88 4.53
N LEU A 363 -20.35 9.08 5.38
CA LEU A 363 -21.57 8.24 5.39
C LEU A 363 -22.93 8.95 5.72
N ARG A 364 -24.04 8.47 5.15
CA ARG A 364 -25.48 8.77 5.42
C ARG A 364 -26.09 7.75 6.41
N ILE A 365 -27.22 8.02 7.09
CA ILE A 365 -27.73 7.12 8.16
C ILE A 365 -29.25 6.86 8.04
N GLY A 366 -29.65 5.58 8.06
CA GLY A 366 -31.01 5.10 8.32
C GLY A 366 -31.10 4.43 9.70
N LEU A 367 -32.32 4.20 10.19
CA LEU A 367 -32.54 3.48 11.45
C LEU A 367 -33.21 2.13 11.20
N GLN A 368 -32.70 1.09 11.85
CA GLN A 368 -33.31 -0.22 11.88
C GLN A 368 -33.59 -0.63 13.33
N LYS A 369 -34.75 -1.26 13.52
CA LYS A 369 -35.13 -1.79 14.84
C LYS A 369 -34.18 -2.92 15.23
N GLY A 370 -33.55 -2.80 16.40
CA GLY A 370 -32.61 -3.80 16.91
C GLY A 370 -33.29 -5.00 17.57
N PHE A 371 -32.51 -6.03 17.93
CA PHE A 371 -33.01 -7.20 18.66
C PHE A 371 -33.13 -6.97 20.17
N ILE A 372 -32.45 -5.97 20.72
CA ILE A 372 -32.53 -5.62 22.13
C ILE A 372 -33.81 -4.84 22.41
N THR A 373 -34.57 -5.28 23.40
CA THR A 373 -35.74 -4.57 23.93
C THR A 373 -35.66 -4.43 25.44
N LEU A 374 -36.23 -3.34 25.97
CA LEU A 374 -36.27 -3.09 27.41
C LEU A 374 -37.34 -3.94 28.11
N PRO A 375 -37.19 -4.22 29.42
CA PRO A 375 -38.19 -5.01 30.15
C PRO A 375 -39.53 -4.26 30.18
N PRO A 376 -40.68 -4.96 30.00
CA PRO A 376 -42.00 -4.33 30.04
C PRO A 376 -42.30 -3.58 31.33
N ASN A 377 -41.72 -4.02 32.46
CA ASN A 377 -41.73 -3.28 33.71
C ASN A 377 -40.38 -2.55 33.87
N PRO A 378 -40.35 -1.20 33.83
CA PRO A 378 -39.10 -0.43 33.90
C PRO A 378 -38.30 -0.68 35.19
N LYS A 379 -38.95 -1.01 36.30
CA LYS A 379 -38.28 -1.29 37.59
C LYS A 379 -37.55 -2.64 37.65
N THR A 380 -37.72 -3.48 36.63
CA THR A 380 -37.02 -4.77 36.55
C THR A 380 -35.51 -4.50 36.45
N PRO A 381 -34.67 -5.14 37.28
CA PRO A 381 -33.22 -4.95 37.19
C PRO A 381 -32.66 -5.45 35.86
N VAL A 382 -31.60 -4.80 35.39
CA VAL A 382 -30.90 -5.21 34.15
C VAL A 382 -29.42 -5.50 34.44
N ILE A 383 -28.91 -6.53 33.77
CA ILE A 383 -27.49 -6.93 33.78
C ILE A 383 -26.94 -6.75 32.35
N CYS A 384 -26.15 -5.71 32.15
CA CYS A 384 -25.50 -5.37 30.89
C CYS A 384 -24.08 -5.94 30.86
N ILE A 385 -23.74 -6.72 29.83
CA ILE A 385 -22.42 -7.35 29.67
C ILE A 385 -21.91 -6.97 28.27
N GLY A 386 -20.92 -6.08 28.20
CA GLY A 386 -20.52 -5.45 26.95
C GLY A 386 -19.04 -5.09 26.86
N PRO A 387 -18.10 -6.03 26.72
CA PRO A 387 -16.69 -5.72 26.56
C PRO A 387 -16.37 -5.04 25.20
N GLY A 388 -15.39 -4.14 25.20
CA GLY A 388 -14.97 -3.39 24.01
C GLY A 388 -16.10 -2.57 23.41
N THR A 389 -16.30 -2.65 22.09
CA THR A 389 -17.41 -1.96 21.39
C THR A 389 -18.80 -2.52 21.75
N GLY A 390 -18.88 -3.67 22.43
CA GLY A 390 -20.12 -4.20 23.02
C GLY A 390 -20.78 -3.26 24.04
N ILE A 391 -20.08 -2.22 24.49
CA ILE A 391 -20.62 -1.18 25.38
C ILE A 391 -21.67 -0.28 24.69
N ALA A 392 -21.70 -0.21 23.36
CA ALA A 392 -22.53 0.74 22.63
C ALA A 392 -24.04 0.63 22.95
N PRO A 393 -24.71 -0.54 22.78
CA PRO A 393 -26.11 -0.68 23.17
C PRO A 393 -26.30 -0.63 24.70
N MET A 394 -25.29 -1.01 25.48
CA MET A 394 -25.39 -0.95 26.95
C MET A 394 -25.45 0.49 27.46
N ARG A 395 -24.74 1.41 26.80
CA ARG A 395 -24.74 2.83 27.13
C ARG A 395 -26.12 3.46 26.98
N SER A 396 -26.82 3.20 25.87
CA SER A 396 -28.18 3.74 25.67
C SER A 396 -29.17 3.19 26.69
N ILE A 397 -29.14 1.88 26.98
CA ILE A 397 -30.01 1.24 27.98
C ILE A 397 -29.82 1.85 29.37
N ILE A 398 -28.55 2.01 29.80
CA ILE A 398 -28.23 2.52 31.13
C ILE A 398 -28.59 4.01 31.24
N GLN A 399 -28.28 4.82 30.23
CA GLN A 399 -28.59 6.25 30.22
C GLN A 399 -30.10 6.50 30.28
N GLU A 400 -30.90 5.80 29.45
CA GLU A 400 -32.37 5.92 29.46
C GLU A 400 -32.94 5.60 30.85
N ARG A 401 -32.49 4.48 31.44
CA ARG A 401 -32.97 4.05 32.75
C ARG A 401 -32.58 5.02 33.86
N ILE A 402 -31.36 5.55 33.84
CA ILE A 402 -30.91 6.57 34.79
C ILE A 402 -31.71 7.86 34.62
N TYR A 403 -31.99 8.27 33.39
CA TYR A 403 -32.83 9.42 33.07
C TYR A 403 -34.24 9.26 33.67
N ASP A 404 -34.84 8.07 33.55
CA ASP A 404 -36.13 7.71 34.15
C ASP A 404 -36.09 7.50 35.68
N GLY A 405 -34.93 7.72 36.33
CA GLY A 405 -34.77 7.57 37.77
C GLY A 405 -34.70 6.12 38.24
N ILE A 406 -34.37 5.19 37.35
CA ILE A 406 -34.25 3.75 37.62
C ILE A 406 -32.77 3.39 37.78
N TYR A 407 -32.37 3.02 39.00
CA TYR A 407 -30.97 2.81 39.37
C TYR A 407 -30.56 1.34 39.56
N GLU A 408 -31.48 0.42 39.30
CA GLU A 408 -31.25 -1.04 39.36
C GLU A 408 -30.57 -1.52 38.08
N ASN A 409 -29.34 -1.06 37.88
CA ASN A 409 -28.51 -1.30 36.69
C ASN A 409 -27.19 -1.95 37.11
N THR A 410 -26.78 -3.02 36.43
CA THR A 410 -25.45 -3.62 36.58
C THR A 410 -24.74 -3.66 35.24
N LEU A 411 -23.48 -3.20 35.20
CA LEU A 411 -22.63 -3.25 34.02
C LEU A 411 -21.35 -4.05 34.29
N TYR A 412 -21.12 -5.09 33.48
CA TYR A 412 -19.83 -5.78 33.35
C TYR A 412 -19.15 -5.35 32.05
N PHE A 413 -18.13 -4.51 32.16
CA PHE A 413 -17.32 -4.03 31.06
C PHE A 413 -15.96 -4.75 31.03
N GLY A 414 -15.35 -4.84 29.85
CA GLY A 414 -13.99 -5.36 29.73
C GLY A 414 -13.25 -4.74 28.57
N CYS A 415 -11.98 -4.40 28.80
CA CYS A 415 -11.07 -3.88 27.78
C CYS A 415 -9.66 -4.44 27.99
N ARG A 416 -8.67 -3.98 27.23
CA ARG A 416 -7.29 -4.45 27.37
C ARG A 416 -6.59 -3.72 28.51
N HIS A 417 -6.65 -2.40 28.52
CA HIS A 417 -5.97 -1.54 29.48
C HIS A 417 -6.87 -0.40 29.96
N ALA A 418 -6.80 -0.09 31.24
CA ALA A 418 -7.51 1.02 31.85
C ALA A 418 -7.19 2.37 31.19
N LEU A 419 -5.91 2.59 30.84
CA LEU A 419 -5.45 3.87 30.31
C LEU A 419 -5.52 3.98 28.78
N LYS A 420 -5.91 2.92 28.05
CA LYS A 420 -5.83 2.91 26.57
C LYS A 420 -7.15 2.71 25.86
N ASP A 421 -7.98 1.79 26.33
CA ASP A 421 -9.23 1.40 25.66
C ASP A 421 -10.41 1.23 26.62
N HIS A 422 -10.42 1.99 27.72
CA HIS A 422 -11.50 2.04 28.71
C HIS A 422 -12.64 2.96 28.25
N HIS A 423 -13.43 2.48 27.30
CA HIS A 423 -14.50 3.26 26.67
C HIS A 423 -15.53 3.78 27.68
N TYR A 424 -15.68 5.11 27.73
CA TYR A 424 -16.56 5.84 28.67
C TYR A 424 -16.27 5.56 30.15
N GLY A 425 -15.04 5.20 30.52
CA GLY A 425 -14.67 4.83 31.90
C GLY A 425 -15.09 5.85 32.96
N GLU A 426 -14.81 7.13 32.73
CA GLU A 426 -15.19 8.24 33.63
C GLU A 426 -16.70 8.33 33.85
N GLU A 427 -17.51 8.09 32.81
CA GLU A 427 -18.98 8.11 32.87
C GLU A 427 -19.51 6.99 33.78
N TRP A 428 -18.96 5.78 33.64
CA TRP A 428 -19.35 4.63 34.45
C TRP A 428 -18.95 4.77 35.92
N GLU A 429 -17.74 5.27 36.16
CA GLU A 429 -17.24 5.55 37.51
C GLU A 429 -18.07 6.62 38.21
N GLN A 430 -18.47 7.66 37.47
CA GLN A 430 -19.38 8.68 37.98
C GLN A 430 -20.73 8.07 38.39
N TYR A 431 -21.41 7.33 37.49
CA TYR A 431 -22.69 6.70 37.83
C TYR A 431 -22.60 5.71 38.99
N ALA A 432 -21.47 5.01 39.12
CA ALA A 432 -21.22 4.13 40.24
C ALA A 432 -21.05 4.90 41.56
N SER A 433 -20.31 6.01 41.55
CA SER A 433 -20.12 6.86 42.73
C SER A 433 -21.42 7.51 43.22
N GLU A 434 -22.34 7.80 42.30
CA GLU A 434 -23.67 8.35 42.59
C GLU A 434 -24.70 7.29 43.01
N GLY A 435 -24.32 6.00 43.05
CA GLY A 435 -25.20 4.89 43.40
C GLY A 435 -26.25 4.56 42.33
N LYS A 436 -26.04 5.02 41.08
CA LYS A 436 -26.96 4.84 39.94
C LYS A 436 -26.67 3.58 39.11
N LEU A 437 -25.46 3.02 39.26
CA LEU A 437 -24.97 1.87 38.51
C LEU A 437 -24.08 0.99 39.40
N THR A 438 -24.26 -0.33 39.35
CA THR A 438 -23.21 -1.24 39.84
C THR A 438 -22.24 -1.55 38.71
N TYR A 439 -21.03 -1.00 38.76
CA TYR A 439 -20.04 -1.11 37.70
C TYR A 439 -18.91 -2.09 38.04
N ARG A 440 -18.63 -3.03 37.12
CA ARG A 440 -17.54 -3.99 37.22
C ARG A 440 -16.74 -4.00 35.93
N VAL A 441 -15.42 -3.84 36.03
CA VAL A 441 -14.52 -3.74 34.87
C VAL A 441 -13.39 -4.77 34.91
N ALA A 442 -13.15 -5.42 33.77
CA ALA A 442 -12.05 -6.37 33.58
C ALA A 442 -11.00 -5.79 32.63
N PHE A 443 -9.79 -5.53 33.14
CA PHE A 443 -8.64 -5.14 32.34
C PHE A 443 -7.79 -6.38 31.99
N SER A 444 -7.95 -6.88 30.77
CA SER A 444 -7.39 -8.18 30.39
C SER A 444 -5.86 -8.21 30.23
N ARG A 445 -5.20 -7.03 30.20
CA ARG A 445 -3.75 -6.91 29.96
C ARG A 445 -3.01 -6.00 30.97
N ASP A 446 -3.68 -5.52 32.02
CA ASP A 446 -3.04 -4.72 33.07
C ASP A 446 -2.43 -5.57 34.19
N GLY A 447 -2.67 -6.90 34.18
CA GLY A 447 -2.05 -7.83 35.12
C GLY A 447 -0.55 -8.05 34.84
N PRO A 448 0.24 -8.45 35.86
CA PRO A 448 1.65 -8.81 35.68
C PRO A 448 1.83 -9.92 34.63
N GLU A 449 2.95 -9.88 33.90
CA GLU A 449 3.27 -10.88 32.88
C GLU A 449 3.31 -12.29 33.49
N GLY A 450 2.62 -13.25 32.86
CA GLY A 450 2.47 -14.62 33.36
C GLY A 450 1.25 -14.86 34.27
N VAL A 451 0.51 -13.81 34.67
CA VAL A 451 -0.77 -13.96 35.39
C VAL A 451 -1.92 -14.20 34.40
N ALA A 452 -2.87 -15.07 34.77
CA ALA A 452 -4.04 -15.35 33.96
C ALA A 452 -4.86 -14.06 33.71
N ARG A 453 -5.25 -13.85 32.46
CA ARG A 453 -6.00 -12.65 32.05
C ARG A 453 -7.39 -12.61 32.69
N THR A 454 -7.80 -11.45 33.17
CA THR A 454 -9.14 -11.22 33.71
C THR A 454 -10.10 -10.82 32.59
N TYR A 455 -11.26 -11.46 32.53
CA TYR A 455 -12.34 -11.17 31.58
C TYR A 455 -13.67 -11.04 32.31
N VAL A 456 -14.72 -10.55 31.62
CA VAL A 456 -16.04 -10.31 32.22
C VAL A 456 -16.65 -11.57 32.84
N GLN A 457 -16.46 -12.75 32.25
CA GLN A 457 -16.94 -14.01 32.81
C GLN A 457 -16.27 -14.39 34.13
N HIS A 458 -15.07 -13.87 34.43
CA HIS A 458 -14.42 -14.08 35.73
C HIS A 458 -15.06 -13.21 36.80
N LEU A 459 -15.38 -11.95 36.49
CA LEU A 459 -16.09 -11.04 37.39
C LEU A 459 -17.52 -11.53 37.69
N ILE A 460 -18.18 -12.13 36.70
CA ILE A 460 -19.50 -12.76 36.86
C ILE A 460 -19.45 -13.89 37.89
N LYS A 461 -18.41 -14.74 37.84
CA LYS A 461 -18.24 -15.82 38.82
C LYS A 461 -17.91 -15.29 40.22
N GLU A 462 -17.09 -14.25 40.30
CA GLU A 462 -16.79 -13.55 41.55
C GLU A 462 -18.06 -12.96 42.19
N ASP A 463 -18.98 -12.45 41.37
CA ASP A 463 -20.27 -11.87 41.78
C ASP A 463 -21.43 -12.86 41.80
N SER A 464 -21.13 -14.16 41.87
CA SER A 464 -22.11 -15.25 41.78
C SER A 464 -23.35 -15.05 42.66
N SER A 465 -23.20 -14.78 43.96
CA SER A 465 -24.36 -14.58 44.85
C SER A 465 -25.24 -13.39 44.46
N ARG A 466 -24.65 -12.30 43.93
CA ARG A 466 -25.40 -11.12 43.46
C ARG A 466 -26.14 -11.42 42.17
N ILE A 467 -25.49 -12.10 41.24
CA ILE A 467 -26.10 -12.50 39.97
C ILE A 467 -27.24 -13.49 40.22
N TRP A 468 -27.05 -14.44 41.14
CA TRP A 468 -28.10 -15.37 41.55
C TRP A 468 -29.33 -14.63 42.09
N ASP A 469 -29.17 -13.70 43.03
CA ASP A 469 -30.29 -12.90 43.56
C ASP A 469 -31.00 -12.09 42.45
N LEU A 470 -30.23 -11.44 41.57
CA LEU A 470 -30.78 -10.67 40.46
C LEU A 470 -31.59 -11.55 39.50
N ILE A 471 -31.07 -12.71 39.11
CA ILE A 471 -31.70 -13.59 38.11
C ILE A 471 -32.91 -14.35 38.69
N GLU A 472 -32.77 -14.93 39.89
CA GLU A 472 -33.79 -15.79 40.48
C GLU A 472 -34.81 -14.98 41.29
N THR A 473 -34.37 -14.20 42.28
CA THR A 473 -35.28 -13.49 43.19
C THR A 473 -35.92 -12.27 42.53
N ARG A 474 -35.13 -11.51 41.76
CA ARG A 474 -35.53 -10.20 41.23
C ARG A 474 -35.90 -10.21 39.74
N ASN A 475 -35.87 -11.38 39.12
CA ASN A 475 -36.30 -11.61 37.74
C ASN A 475 -35.60 -10.70 36.71
N ALA A 476 -34.31 -10.44 36.91
CA ALA A 476 -33.53 -9.53 36.06
C ALA A 476 -33.46 -9.99 34.59
N TRP A 477 -33.27 -9.01 33.71
CA TRP A 477 -33.00 -9.21 32.28
C TRP A 477 -31.49 -9.08 32.03
N VAL A 478 -30.96 -9.91 31.13
CA VAL A 478 -29.53 -10.01 30.83
C VAL A 478 -29.29 -9.66 29.36
N TYR A 479 -28.39 -8.73 29.12
CA TYR A 479 -27.99 -8.32 27.78
C TYR A 479 -26.50 -8.62 27.56
N ILE A 480 -26.17 -9.35 26.51
CA ILE A 480 -24.80 -9.69 26.14
C ILE A 480 -24.51 -9.04 24.78
N SER A 481 -23.43 -8.26 24.69
CA SER A 481 -23.05 -7.61 23.44
C SER A 481 -21.54 -7.55 23.24
N GLY A 482 -21.09 -7.61 21.98
CA GLY A 482 -19.68 -7.55 21.61
C GLY A 482 -19.26 -8.66 20.65
N SER A 483 -18.01 -9.13 20.75
CA SER A 483 -17.46 -10.12 19.80
C SER A 483 -18.15 -11.47 19.92
N SER A 484 -18.77 -11.97 18.84
CA SER A 484 -19.50 -13.24 18.79
C SER A 484 -18.63 -14.51 18.79
N ASN A 485 -17.30 -14.38 18.92
CA ASN A 485 -16.38 -15.52 19.01
C ASN A 485 -16.56 -16.27 20.34
N LYS A 486 -15.58 -16.22 21.25
CA LYS A 486 -15.61 -16.99 22.51
C LYS A 486 -16.35 -16.29 23.65
N MET A 487 -16.68 -15.01 23.51
CA MET A 487 -17.17 -14.19 24.63
C MET A 487 -18.59 -14.56 25.08
N PRO A 488 -19.61 -14.67 24.20
CA PRO A 488 -20.98 -14.95 24.63
C PRO A 488 -21.08 -16.35 25.25
N ALA A 489 -20.46 -17.35 24.63
CA ALA A 489 -20.39 -18.70 25.16
C ALA A 489 -19.72 -18.76 26.56
N ALA A 490 -18.63 -18.02 26.77
CA ALA A 490 -17.96 -17.96 28.07
C ALA A 490 -18.81 -17.26 29.14
N VAL A 491 -19.58 -16.23 28.75
CA VAL A 491 -20.53 -15.54 29.64
C VAL A 491 -21.69 -16.47 30.01
N ARG A 492 -22.32 -17.14 29.02
CA ARG A 492 -23.36 -18.14 29.27
C ARG A 492 -22.88 -19.23 30.22
N ALA A 493 -21.69 -19.78 29.99
CA ALA A 493 -21.11 -20.79 30.86
C ALA A 493 -20.87 -20.27 32.29
N ALA A 494 -20.48 -19.00 32.46
CA ALA A 494 -20.37 -18.39 33.77
C ALA A 494 -21.73 -18.22 34.46
N LEU A 495 -22.77 -17.80 33.74
CA LEU A 495 -24.13 -17.72 34.29
C LEU A 495 -24.66 -19.10 34.70
N GLN A 496 -24.45 -20.14 33.87
CA GLN A 496 -24.79 -21.53 34.20
C GLN A 496 -24.08 -21.98 35.48
N GLN A 497 -22.79 -21.67 35.62
CA GLN A 497 -22.03 -22.00 36.81
C GLN A 497 -22.60 -21.32 38.07
N VAL A 498 -23.08 -20.08 37.98
CA VAL A 498 -23.75 -19.39 39.09
C VAL A 498 -25.04 -20.12 39.51
N LEU A 499 -25.85 -20.57 38.54
CA LEU A 499 -27.07 -21.33 38.82
C LEU A 499 -26.78 -22.67 39.51
N VAL A 500 -25.66 -23.31 39.18
CA VAL A 500 -25.21 -24.55 39.82
C VAL A 500 -24.69 -24.27 41.24
N SER A 501 -23.79 -23.30 41.40
CA SER A 501 -23.09 -23.07 42.67
C SER A 501 -23.98 -22.44 43.74
N GLU A 502 -24.79 -21.45 43.38
CA GLU A 502 -25.65 -20.71 44.32
C GLU A 502 -27.08 -21.27 44.36
N GLY A 503 -27.57 -21.77 43.22
CA GLY A 503 -28.95 -22.25 43.06
C GLY A 503 -29.16 -23.75 43.30
N GLY A 504 -28.08 -24.52 43.47
CA GLY A 504 -28.14 -25.97 43.67
C GLY A 504 -28.72 -26.75 42.48
N LYS A 505 -28.77 -26.14 41.29
CA LYS A 505 -29.25 -26.79 40.06
C LYS A 505 -28.21 -27.78 39.55
N THR A 506 -28.64 -28.83 38.84
CA THR A 506 -27.71 -29.66 38.08
C THR A 506 -27.19 -28.89 36.86
N GLU A 507 -26.09 -29.34 36.23
CA GLU A 507 -25.57 -28.70 35.01
C GLU A 507 -26.61 -28.67 33.88
N GLU A 508 -27.41 -29.73 33.75
CA GLU A 508 -28.47 -29.81 32.75
C GLU A 508 -29.62 -28.83 33.07
N ASP A 509 -30.07 -28.78 34.32
CA ASP A 509 -31.10 -27.84 34.75
C ASP A 509 -30.66 -26.38 34.57
N ALA A 510 -29.37 -26.09 34.80
CA ALA A 510 -28.80 -24.75 34.60
C ALA A 510 -28.76 -24.37 33.12
N LYS A 511 -28.40 -25.31 32.24
CA LYS A 511 -28.43 -25.11 30.78
C LYS A 511 -29.84 -24.84 30.29
N ASP A 512 -30.81 -25.66 30.70
CA ASP A 512 -32.22 -25.50 30.34
C ASP A 512 -32.81 -24.18 30.87
N TYR A 513 -32.37 -23.74 32.05
CA TYR A 513 -32.78 -22.45 32.61
C TYR A 513 -32.33 -21.27 31.73
N ILE A 514 -31.09 -21.28 31.25
CA ILE A 514 -30.56 -20.25 30.34
C ILE A 514 -31.33 -20.26 29.02
N VAL A 515 -31.55 -21.44 28.42
CA VAL A 515 -32.34 -21.60 27.19
C VAL A 515 -33.79 -21.11 27.36
N ARG A 516 -34.35 -21.26 28.56
CA ARG A 516 -35.66 -20.70 28.89
C ARG A 516 -35.64 -19.17 28.98
N MET A 517 -34.62 -18.57 29.59
CA MET A 517 -34.49 -17.11 29.73
C MET A 517 -34.41 -16.39 28.36
N GLU A 518 -33.43 -16.73 27.53
CA GLU A 518 -33.77 -17.39 26.28
C GLU A 518 -35.00 -16.95 25.46
N ARG A 519 -35.82 -17.99 25.30
CA ARG A 519 -37.17 -17.99 24.76
C ARG A 519 -38.12 -16.97 25.41
N GLU A 520 -37.93 -16.63 26.68
CA GLU A 520 -38.73 -15.63 27.40
C GLU A 520 -38.31 -14.18 27.09
N GLY A 521 -37.24 -13.97 26.32
CA GLY A 521 -36.69 -12.65 26.01
C GLY A 521 -35.92 -12.00 27.17
N ARG A 522 -35.72 -12.74 28.28
CA ARG A 522 -35.01 -12.27 29.47
C ARG A 522 -33.49 -12.33 29.33
N LEU A 523 -32.99 -13.07 28.35
CA LEU A 523 -31.59 -13.04 27.94
C LEU A 523 -31.56 -12.73 26.44
N THR A 524 -30.87 -11.66 26.07
CA THR A 524 -30.72 -11.24 24.67
C THR A 524 -29.24 -11.07 24.34
N GLU A 525 -28.86 -11.53 23.16
CA GLU A 525 -27.49 -11.44 22.66
C GLU A 525 -27.45 -10.63 21.38
N GLU A 526 -26.67 -9.55 21.38
CA GLU A 526 -26.40 -8.71 20.22
C GLU A 526 -24.89 -8.70 19.98
N CYS A 527 -24.41 -9.75 19.31
CA CYS A 527 -22.99 -10.00 19.12
C CYS A 527 -22.64 -10.09 17.63
N TRP A 528 -21.48 -9.56 17.29
CA TRP A 528 -20.98 -9.51 15.92
C TRP A 528 -19.57 -10.05 15.87
N ILE A 529 -19.19 -10.64 14.73
CA ILE A 529 -17.80 -11.04 14.55
C ILE A 529 -16.97 -9.78 14.51
N ARG A 530 -15.88 -9.77 15.29
CA ARG A 530 -14.80 -8.83 15.05
C ARG A 530 -14.22 -9.29 13.74
N SER A 531 -14.52 -8.61 12.64
CA SER A 531 -14.05 -9.04 11.33
C SER A 531 -12.56 -9.36 11.48
N THR A 532 -12.21 -10.63 11.27
CA THR A 532 -10.81 -10.98 10.99
C THR A 532 -10.33 -10.23 9.75
N GLN A 533 -11.27 -9.69 8.94
CA GLN A 533 -11.05 -8.65 7.93
C GLN A 533 -10.50 -7.31 8.47
N GLY A 534 -10.58 -7.02 9.78
CA GLY A 534 -9.97 -5.83 10.39
C GLY A 534 -8.51 -6.02 10.86
N LEU A 535 -7.92 -7.18 10.58
CA LEU A 535 -6.50 -7.49 10.83
C LEU A 535 -5.87 -8.22 9.62
N GLN A 536 -6.45 -8.01 8.44
CA GLN A 536 -5.95 -8.50 7.16
C GLN A 536 -5.29 -7.34 6.42
N LYS A 537 -4.03 -7.54 6.03
CA LYS A 537 -3.21 -6.55 5.32
C LYS A 537 -3.82 -6.24 3.94
N PRO A 538 -3.60 -5.03 3.40
CA PRO A 538 -3.86 -4.73 1.99
C PRO A 538 -3.18 -5.72 1.07
N LEU A 539 -3.85 -6.04 -0.03
CA LEU A 539 -3.10 -6.27 -1.28
C LEU A 539 -2.34 -4.98 -1.44
N ARG A 540 -1.02 -5.08 -1.58
CA ARG A 540 -0.21 -3.91 -1.94
C ARG A 540 -0.95 -3.23 -3.10
N PRO A 541 -1.18 -1.90 -3.09
CA PRO A 541 -1.75 -1.21 -4.24
C PRO A 541 -1.08 -1.67 -5.52
N ALA A 542 0.23 -1.96 -5.47
CA ALA A 542 1.00 -2.55 -6.55
C ALA A 542 0.41 -3.80 -7.23
N MET A 543 -0.27 -4.75 -6.55
CA MET A 543 -0.74 -5.98 -7.20
C MET A 543 -2.12 -5.87 -7.84
N VAL A 544 -3.03 -5.05 -7.29
CA VAL A 544 -4.24 -4.67 -8.02
C VAL A 544 -3.84 -3.65 -9.10
N LEU A 545 -2.92 -2.71 -8.85
CA LEU A 545 -2.46 -1.72 -9.84
C LEU A 545 -1.63 -2.29 -11.00
N THR A 546 -0.98 -3.47 -10.85
CA THR A 546 -0.25 -4.09 -11.98
C THR A 546 -1.09 -5.06 -12.79
N TYR A 547 -2.13 -5.70 -12.23
CA TYR A 547 -2.86 -6.75 -12.95
C TYR A 547 -4.39 -6.71 -12.81
N GLY A 548 -4.95 -5.92 -11.88
CA GLY A 548 -6.40 -5.70 -11.76
C GLY A 548 -6.85 -4.37 -12.38
N TRP A 549 -6.04 -3.31 -12.31
CA TRP A 549 -6.40 -1.97 -12.81
C TRP A 549 -6.32 -1.89 -14.33
N GLN A 550 -5.37 -2.59 -14.97
CA GLN A 550 -5.32 -2.71 -16.44
C GLN A 550 -6.52 -3.49 -17.01
N VAL A 551 -7.10 -4.41 -16.24
CA VAL A 551 -8.19 -5.28 -16.70
C VAL A 551 -9.58 -4.66 -16.48
N ILE A 552 -9.74 -3.77 -15.50
CA ILE A 552 -10.97 -2.96 -15.35
C ILE A 552 -11.05 -1.88 -16.47
N VAL A 553 -9.92 -1.43 -17.03
CA VAL A 553 -9.86 -0.63 -18.27
C VAL A 553 -10.47 -1.36 -19.46
N LEU A 554 -10.32 -2.69 -19.53
CA LEU A 554 -10.85 -3.51 -20.61
C LEU A 554 -12.32 -3.94 -20.39
N PHE A 555 -12.76 -4.04 -19.13
CA PHE A 555 -14.16 -4.31 -18.78
C PHE A 555 -15.11 -3.20 -19.29
N ALA A 556 -14.64 -1.95 -19.26
CA ALA A 556 -15.42 -0.81 -19.72
C ALA A 556 -15.19 -0.51 -21.22
N ALA A 557 -14.01 -0.80 -21.78
CA ALA A 557 -13.74 -0.57 -23.21
C ALA A 557 -14.60 -1.43 -24.17
N ASN A 558 -15.11 -2.59 -23.75
CA ASN A 558 -15.82 -3.51 -24.65
C ASN A 558 -17.35 -3.54 -24.51
N VAL A 559 -17.95 -2.69 -23.66
CA VAL A 559 -19.42 -2.50 -23.65
C VAL A 559 -19.89 -1.58 -24.80
N LEU A 560 -18.97 -0.92 -25.53
CA LEU A 560 -19.32 0.00 -26.63
C LEU A 560 -18.45 -0.11 -27.90
N ALA A 561 -17.91 -1.29 -28.21
CA ALA A 561 -17.17 -1.51 -29.46
C ALA A 561 -18.05 -1.63 -30.73
N ASP A 562 -19.20 -0.95 -30.78
CA ASP A 562 -20.02 -0.77 -32.00
C ASP A 562 -20.84 0.54 -31.93
N VAL A 563 -20.18 1.70 -32.04
CA VAL A 563 -20.85 2.97 -32.41
C VAL A 563 -19.99 3.74 -33.43
N VAL A 564 -20.44 3.74 -34.68
CA VAL A 564 -19.87 4.49 -35.82
C VAL A 564 -20.61 5.82 -35.98
N ILE A 565 -19.98 6.97 -35.70
CA ILE A 565 -20.36 8.32 -36.20
C ILE A 565 -19.09 9.21 -36.13
N GLY A 566 -18.63 10.05 -37.07
CA GLY A 566 -19.18 10.56 -38.33
C GLY A 566 -19.07 12.10 -38.52
N GLY A 567 -17.90 12.76 -38.33
CA GLY A 567 -17.57 14.18 -38.75
C GLY A 567 -18.45 15.33 -38.18
N PRO A 568 -18.28 16.64 -38.52
CA PRO A 568 -17.30 17.37 -39.37
C PRO A 568 -16.64 18.62 -38.70
N GLY A 569 -15.73 19.32 -39.41
CA GLY A 569 -14.87 20.39 -38.88
C GLY A 569 -15.32 21.86 -39.05
N TYR A 570 -14.47 22.77 -38.53
CA TYR A 570 -14.34 24.24 -38.74
C TYR A 570 -12.92 24.58 -38.20
N GLY A 571 -12.05 25.46 -38.71
CA GLY A 571 -12.15 26.54 -39.68
C GLY A 571 -11.40 27.78 -39.15
N GLY A 572 -10.13 27.95 -39.52
CA GLY A 572 -9.42 29.24 -39.71
C GLY A 572 -8.97 30.09 -38.51
N ASP A 573 -7.65 30.27 -38.35
CA ASP A 573 -6.99 31.60 -38.26
C ASP A 573 -5.45 31.48 -38.44
N ASP A 574 -4.84 32.50 -39.05
CA ASP A 574 -3.51 32.53 -39.71
C ASP A 574 -2.30 32.72 -38.75
N PRO A 575 -1.33 31.77 -38.67
CA PRO A 575 -0.17 31.85 -37.77
C PRO A 575 1.06 32.63 -38.30
N GLN A 576 1.00 33.34 -39.43
CA GLN A 576 2.21 33.96 -40.00
C GLN A 576 2.61 35.33 -39.42
N LEU A 577 1.79 35.97 -38.59
CA LEU A 577 2.11 37.32 -38.09
C LEU A 577 2.93 37.37 -36.79
N ILE A 578 3.06 36.25 -36.06
CA ILE A 578 3.78 36.20 -34.76
C ILE A 578 5.26 35.79 -34.95
N LEU A 579 5.61 35.16 -36.07
CA LEU A 579 6.95 34.62 -36.35
C LEU A 579 7.99 35.66 -36.83
N GLN A 580 7.60 36.92 -37.07
CA GLN A 580 8.51 37.94 -37.60
C GLN A 580 9.19 38.83 -36.55
N GLN A 581 8.70 38.85 -35.30
CA GLN A 581 9.27 39.72 -34.25
C GLN A 581 10.33 39.04 -33.34
N GLN A 582 10.48 37.71 -33.37
CA GLN A 582 11.47 37.00 -32.55
C GLN A 582 12.82 36.71 -33.26
N ARG A 583 12.93 37.00 -34.56
CA ARG A 583 14.13 36.67 -35.36
C ARG A 583 15.33 37.63 -35.24
N SER A 584 15.27 38.68 -34.40
CA SER A 584 16.34 39.68 -34.33
C SER A 584 17.42 39.47 -33.27
N ASN A 585 17.32 38.46 -32.39
CA ASN A 585 18.30 38.27 -31.29
C ASN A 585 19.25 37.06 -31.48
N LEU A 586 19.18 36.33 -32.60
CA LEU A 586 19.94 35.09 -32.86
C LEU A 586 21.33 35.30 -33.49
N LYS A 587 22.14 36.21 -32.94
CA LYS A 587 23.56 36.32 -33.31
C LYS A 587 24.41 36.45 -32.06
N ASN A 588 24.80 35.32 -31.46
CA ASN A 588 26.07 35.10 -30.73
C ASN A 588 25.99 33.89 -29.76
N ALA A 589 25.70 32.68 -30.24
CA ALA A 589 25.98 31.45 -29.49
C ALA A 589 26.65 30.45 -30.43
N SER A 590 27.91 30.14 -30.18
CA SER A 590 28.67 29.14 -30.92
C SER A 590 28.45 27.78 -30.28
N VAL A 591 27.36 27.10 -30.69
CA VAL A 591 27.12 25.70 -30.34
C VAL A 591 27.75 24.86 -31.44
N LEU A 592 28.91 24.27 -31.18
CA LEU A 592 29.50 23.24 -32.05
C LEU A 592 28.72 21.93 -31.83
N ALA A 593 27.61 21.77 -32.55
CA ALA A 593 27.03 20.45 -32.78
C ALA A 593 27.89 19.75 -33.85
N THR A 594 28.76 18.83 -33.44
CA THR A 594 29.38 17.90 -34.39
C THR A 594 28.28 16.98 -34.91
N VAL A 595 27.90 17.20 -36.17
CA VAL A 595 26.93 16.39 -36.87
C VAL A 595 27.56 15.96 -38.18
N ASP A 596 28.00 14.70 -38.24
CA ASP A 596 28.39 13.99 -39.46
C ASP A 596 27.16 13.75 -40.34
N GLY A 597 26.57 14.81 -40.90
CA GLY A 597 25.54 14.75 -41.94
C GLY A 597 24.20 14.08 -41.57
N LYS A 598 23.96 13.67 -40.31
CA LYS A 598 22.71 13.06 -39.82
C LYS A 598 21.79 14.13 -39.18
N VAL A 599 20.48 13.91 -39.12
CA VAL A 599 19.56 14.84 -38.43
C VAL A 599 19.82 14.76 -36.91
N PRO A 600 19.96 15.89 -36.18
CA PRO A 600 20.17 15.87 -34.73
C PRO A 600 18.97 15.27 -34.00
N ILE A 601 19.21 14.46 -32.97
CA ILE A 601 18.19 13.83 -32.10
C ILE A 601 17.42 14.89 -31.29
N LEU A 602 18.15 15.86 -30.72
CA LEU A 602 17.66 16.97 -29.93
C LEU A 602 17.87 18.29 -30.68
N SER A 603 16.87 19.16 -30.62
CA SER A 603 16.84 20.46 -31.30
C SER A 603 17.76 21.50 -30.66
N THR A 604 18.01 22.58 -31.41
CA THR A 604 18.71 23.76 -30.88
C THR A 604 17.96 24.43 -29.73
N ASP A 605 16.62 24.36 -29.72
CA ASP A 605 15.78 24.94 -28.67
C ASP A 605 15.97 24.18 -27.36
N PHE A 606 16.05 22.84 -27.41
CA PHE A 606 16.42 22.02 -26.27
C PHE A 606 17.79 22.38 -25.69
N LEU A 607 18.80 22.50 -26.55
CA LEU A 607 20.15 22.83 -26.12
C LEU A 607 20.22 24.23 -25.47
N THR A 608 19.42 25.17 -25.97
CA THR A 608 19.26 26.50 -25.38
C THR A 608 18.62 26.42 -24.00
N PHE A 609 17.56 25.62 -23.85
CA PHE A 609 16.91 25.38 -22.57
C PHE A 609 17.89 24.83 -21.50
N VAL A 610 18.76 23.87 -21.86
CA VAL A 610 19.74 23.31 -20.93
C VAL A 610 20.74 24.37 -20.47
N GLU A 611 21.24 25.21 -21.37
CA GLU A 611 22.18 26.28 -21.04
C GLU A 611 21.53 27.36 -20.15
N GLU A 612 20.28 27.75 -20.43
CA GLU A 612 19.53 28.68 -19.59
C GLU A 612 19.30 28.13 -18.18
N LEU A 613 18.89 26.87 -18.08
CA LEU A 613 18.69 26.19 -16.79
C LEU A 613 20.00 26.14 -16.00
N ARG A 614 21.11 25.81 -16.66
CA ARG A 614 22.45 25.79 -16.05
C ARG A 614 22.82 27.15 -15.46
N GLN A 615 22.64 28.22 -16.23
CA GLN A 615 22.93 29.60 -15.80
C GLN A 615 22.06 30.03 -14.62
N ASN A 616 20.77 29.67 -14.64
CA ASN A 616 19.81 30.09 -13.60
C ASN A 616 19.93 29.31 -12.29
N THR A 617 20.56 28.13 -12.30
CA THR A 617 20.64 27.24 -11.12
C THR A 617 22.05 27.08 -10.55
N SER A 618 22.97 27.97 -10.95
CA SER A 618 24.37 28.00 -10.49
C SER A 618 25.13 26.70 -10.75
N ILE A 619 24.81 26.00 -11.84
CA ILE A 619 25.51 24.80 -12.24
C ILE A 619 26.78 25.20 -13.01
N PRO A 620 28.00 24.81 -12.56
CA PRO A 620 29.23 25.14 -13.26
C PRO A 620 29.30 24.49 -14.64
N GLY A 621 28.93 23.21 -14.74
CA GLY A 621 29.04 22.44 -15.96
C GLY A 621 28.12 21.22 -16.04
N ILE A 622 27.66 20.93 -17.26
CA ILE A 622 26.76 19.80 -17.59
C ILE A 622 27.30 19.09 -18.83
N SER A 623 27.43 17.77 -18.78
CA SER A 623 27.67 16.90 -19.92
C SER A 623 26.43 16.01 -20.17
N LEU A 624 25.96 15.97 -21.41
CA LEU A 624 24.75 15.29 -21.85
C LEU A 624 25.10 14.30 -22.97
N GLY A 625 24.58 13.08 -22.88
CA GLY A 625 24.59 12.09 -23.95
C GLY A 625 23.21 11.50 -24.18
N VAL A 626 22.83 11.33 -25.45
CA VAL A 626 21.59 10.69 -25.87
C VAL A 626 21.91 9.59 -26.88
N VAL A 627 21.22 8.46 -26.75
CA VAL A 627 21.35 7.32 -27.65
C VAL A 627 19.98 6.78 -28.05
N ARG A 628 19.83 6.49 -29.34
CA ARG A 628 18.63 5.85 -29.90
C ARG A 628 19.01 4.67 -30.79
N LEU A 629 18.31 3.54 -30.64
CA LEU A 629 18.45 2.40 -31.55
C LEU A 629 17.46 2.54 -32.71
N ALA A 630 17.95 2.40 -33.94
CA ALA A 630 17.17 2.58 -35.17
C ALA A 630 16.67 1.25 -35.79
N GLY A 631 17.09 0.09 -35.26
CA GLY A 631 16.71 -1.25 -35.72
C GLY A 631 17.71 -2.32 -35.26
N GLU A 632 17.43 -3.60 -35.53
CA GLU A 632 18.37 -4.70 -35.24
C GLU A 632 19.62 -4.58 -36.14
N SER A 633 20.81 -4.47 -35.55
CA SER A 633 22.13 -4.42 -36.22
C SER A 633 22.52 -3.09 -36.90
N GLU A 634 21.87 -1.97 -36.59
CA GLU A 634 22.32 -0.64 -37.02
C GLU A 634 23.21 0.05 -35.97
N GLU A 635 24.12 0.91 -36.42
CA GLU A 635 24.89 1.76 -35.50
C GLU A 635 23.94 2.65 -34.67
N PRO A 636 24.07 2.66 -33.33
CA PRO A 636 23.27 3.55 -32.49
C PRO A 636 23.40 5.00 -32.94
N ILE A 637 22.27 5.71 -33.01
CA ILE A 637 22.26 7.14 -33.27
C ILE A 637 22.56 7.83 -31.96
N THR A 638 23.65 8.59 -31.90
CA THR A 638 24.10 9.27 -30.68
C THR A 638 24.20 10.78 -30.88
N GLN A 639 23.89 11.54 -29.84
CA GLN A 639 24.14 12.98 -29.78
C GLN A 639 24.72 13.34 -28.42
N PHE A 640 25.71 14.24 -28.43
CA PHE A 640 26.36 14.75 -27.23
C PHE A 640 26.24 16.27 -27.17
N ALA A 641 26.16 16.80 -25.95
CA ALA A 641 26.28 18.22 -25.69
C ALA A 641 27.00 18.46 -24.37
N ALA A 642 27.74 19.55 -24.29
CA ALA A 642 28.52 19.93 -23.11
C ALA A 642 28.41 21.44 -22.90
N PHE A 643 28.27 21.84 -21.64
CA PHE A 643 27.96 23.21 -21.27
C PHE A 643 28.80 23.64 -20.07
N GLY A 644 29.25 24.89 -20.08
CA GLY A 644 29.96 25.51 -18.96
C GLY A 644 31.38 25.00 -18.78
N ARG A 645 31.85 24.98 -17.53
CA ARG A 645 33.27 24.80 -17.19
C ARG A 645 33.59 23.45 -16.57
N LYS A 646 34.75 22.91 -16.94
CA LYS A 646 35.35 21.70 -16.35
C LYS A 646 36.28 22.04 -15.20
N LEU A 647 37.06 23.13 -15.30
CA LEU A 647 38.04 23.53 -14.29
C LEU A 647 37.75 24.94 -13.74
N GLU A 648 38.14 25.21 -12.49
CA GLU A 648 38.13 26.56 -11.92
C GLU A 648 39.10 27.53 -12.66
N ASP A 649 40.15 26.98 -13.27
CA ASP A 649 41.13 27.68 -14.10
C ASP A 649 40.82 27.62 -15.60
N GLY A 650 39.70 27.02 -15.99
CA GLY A 650 39.25 26.94 -17.37
C GLY A 650 38.82 28.29 -17.95
N ASP A 651 38.58 28.32 -19.26
CA ASP A 651 38.09 29.49 -19.99
C ASP A 651 36.57 29.72 -19.83
N GLY A 652 35.89 28.86 -19.08
CA GLY A 652 34.44 28.89 -18.87
C GLY A 652 33.65 28.01 -19.85
N HIS A 653 34.32 27.44 -20.85
CA HIS A 653 33.76 26.60 -21.92
C HIS A 653 34.61 25.34 -22.18
N ASP A 654 35.45 24.96 -21.21
CA ASP A 654 36.42 23.87 -21.29
C ASP A 654 35.82 22.48 -20.98
N LEU A 655 34.52 22.40 -20.76
CA LEU A 655 33.79 21.14 -20.55
C LEU A 655 33.36 20.53 -21.88
N THR A 656 33.64 19.24 -22.01
CA THR A 656 33.44 18.43 -23.23
C THR A 656 32.70 17.13 -22.89
N SER A 657 32.19 16.42 -23.91
CA SER A 657 31.43 15.18 -23.72
C SER A 657 32.24 14.03 -23.13
N ASP A 658 33.56 14.02 -23.34
CA ASP A 658 34.55 13.10 -22.78
C ASP A 658 35.04 13.49 -21.37
N THR A 659 34.57 14.61 -20.82
CA THR A 659 34.87 15.01 -19.44
C THR A 659 34.39 13.95 -18.46
N LEU A 660 35.24 13.58 -17.50
CA LEU A 660 34.98 12.52 -16.52
C LEU A 660 34.28 13.09 -15.27
N PHE A 661 33.22 12.41 -14.85
CA PHE A 661 32.45 12.69 -13.64
C PHE A 661 32.34 11.43 -12.80
N CYS A 662 32.34 11.58 -11.47
CA CYS A 662 31.96 10.46 -10.62
C CYS A 662 30.44 10.25 -10.73
N LEU A 663 30.03 9.05 -11.13
CA LEU A 663 28.65 8.67 -11.41
C LEU A 663 27.81 8.56 -10.15
N ALA A 664 28.41 8.63 -8.97
CA ALA A 664 27.72 8.49 -7.69
C ALA A 664 26.84 7.23 -7.72
N SER A 665 25.60 7.31 -7.22
CA SER A 665 24.75 6.14 -7.07
C SER A 665 24.32 5.45 -8.37
N CYS A 666 24.55 6.03 -9.55
CA CYS A 666 24.41 5.28 -10.81
C CYS A 666 25.39 4.09 -10.90
N SER A 667 26.48 4.10 -10.10
CA SER A 667 27.43 2.98 -9.96
C SER A 667 26.78 1.68 -9.48
N LYS A 668 25.65 1.76 -8.79
CA LYS A 668 24.88 0.60 -8.28
C LYS A 668 24.41 -0.32 -9.40
N ALA A 669 24.09 0.24 -10.56
CA ALA A 669 23.74 -0.53 -11.76
C ALA A 669 24.92 -1.38 -12.26
N PHE A 670 26.13 -0.80 -12.29
CA PHE A 670 27.35 -1.50 -12.67
C PHE A 670 27.68 -2.63 -11.70
N LEU A 671 27.52 -2.40 -10.40
CA LEU A 671 27.74 -3.43 -9.39
C LEU A 671 26.77 -4.60 -9.60
N SER A 672 25.48 -4.30 -9.77
CA SER A 672 24.45 -5.33 -9.91
C SER A 672 24.66 -6.15 -11.18
N ALA A 673 25.00 -5.51 -12.30
CA ALA A 673 25.38 -6.22 -13.53
C ALA A 673 26.63 -7.08 -13.32
N SER A 674 27.67 -6.55 -12.66
CA SER A 674 28.91 -7.27 -12.39
C SER A 674 28.71 -8.51 -11.50
N LEU A 675 27.88 -8.40 -10.46
CA LEU A 675 27.53 -9.54 -9.63
C LEU A 675 26.74 -10.60 -10.41
N GLY A 676 25.88 -10.17 -11.33
CA GLY A 676 25.19 -11.05 -12.26
C GLY A 676 26.14 -11.77 -13.22
N LEU A 677 27.16 -11.07 -13.75
CA LEU A 677 28.20 -11.67 -14.58
C LEU A 677 29.01 -12.71 -13.82
N LEU A 678 29.33 -12.45 -12.54
CA LEU A 678 29.99 -13.43 -11.68
C LEU A 678 29.11 -14.67 -11.45
N ILE A 679 27.82 -14.49 -11.16
CA ILE A 679 26.84 -15.58 -11.05
C ILE A 679 26.81 -16.40 -12.35
N ASP A 680 26.79 -15.74 -13.51
CA ASP A 680 26.80 -16.39 -14.82
C ASP A 680 28.10 -17.17 -15.06
N ASP A 681 29.24 -16.66 -14.59
CA ASP A 681 30.51 -17.37 -14.67
C ASP A 681 30.51 -18.66 -13.86
N PHE A 682 29.91 -18.66 -12.66
CA PHE A 682 29.73 -19.88 -11.87
C PHE A 682 28.79 -20.86 -12.57
N ALA A 683 27.67 -20.38 -13.10
CA ALA A 683 26.69 -21.21 -13.80
C ALA A 683 27.30 -21.94 -15.02
N HIS A 684 28.28 -21.32 -15.68
CA HIS A 684 28.94 -21.87 -16.87
C HIS A 684 30.37 -22.39 -16.61
N GLY A 685 30.81 -22.47 -15.36
CA GLY A 685 32.13 -22.98 -15.00
C GLY A 685 33.31 -22.13 -15.51
N ARG A 686 33.11 -20.84 -15.77
CA ARG A 686 34.16 -19.88 -16.15
C ARG A 686 34.95 -19.34 -14.96
N ASN A 687 34.43 -19.50 -13.75
CA ASN A 687 35.12 -19.12 -12.53
C ASN A 687 35.78 -20.33 -11.85
N ALA A 688 36.98 -20.12 -11.30
CA ALA A 688 37.79 -21.17 -10.67
C ALA A 688 37.77 -21.13 -9.13
N THR A 689 37.30 -20.03 -8.52
CA THR A 689 37.22 -19.90 -7.06
C THR A 689 36.15 -20.84 -6.50
N PRO A 690 36.46 -21.71 -5.53
CA PRO A 690 35.48 -22.64 -4.97
C PRO A 690 34.42 -21.91 -4.12
N LEU A 691 33.17 -22.39 -4.18
CA LEU A 691 32.11 -21.98 -3.26
C LEU A 691 32.31 -22.62 -1.86
N PRO A 692 31.73 -22.04 -0.79
CA PRO A 692 31.80 -22.61 0.56
C PRO A 692 31.26 -24.03 0.64
N ALA A 693 31.75 -24.79 1.61
CA ALA A 693 31.32 -26.17 1.84
C ALA A 693 29.81 -26.24 2.08
N GLY A 694 29.12 -27.05 1.28
CA GLY A 694 27.65 -27.21 1.34
C GLY A 694 26.87 -26.33 0.37
N LEU A 695 27.52 -25.41 -0.35
CA LEU A 695 26.89 -24.60 -1.39
C LEU A 695 27.25 -25.15 -2.79
N SER A 696 26.28 -25.75 -3.47
CA SER A 696 26.47 -26.33 -4.81
C SER A 696 26.16 -25.37 -5.96
N ARG A 697 25.49 -24.25 -5.68
CA ARG A 697 25.06 -23.25 -6.68
C ARG A 697 25.17 -21.85 -6.10
N PHE A 698 25.58 -20.91 -6.95
CA PHE A 698 25.53 -19.48 -6.66
C PHE A 698 24.60 -18.80 -7.67
N ASP A 699 23.54 -18.17 -7.17
CA ASP A 699 22.51 -17.46 -7.91
C ASP A 699 21.93 -16.28 -7.09
N TRP A 700 20.96 -15.56 -7.65
CA TRP A 700 20.32 -14.41 -7.01
C TRP A 700 19.58 -14.73 -5.71
N ASP A 701 19.18 -15.98 -5.51
CA ASP A 701 18.38 -16.42 -4.37
C ASP A 701 19.24 -17.13 -3.30
N THR A 702 20.53 -17.27 -3.57
CA THR A 702 21.56 -17.75 -2.66
C THR A 702 21.64 -16.86 -1.42
N LYS A 703 21.65 -17.50 -0.24
CA LYS A 703 21.68 -16.80 1.05
C LYS A 703 23.04 -16.17 1.29
N ILE A 704 23.05 -14.92 1.77
CA ILE A 704 24.32 -14.23 2.08
C ILE A 704 25.06 -14.97 3.20
N ALA A 705 24.34 -15.49 4.19
CA ALA A 705 24.93 -16.32 5.25
C ALA A 705 25.59 -17.61 4.74
N ALA A 706 25.20 -18.13 3.56
CA ALA A 706 25.86 -19.28 2.95
C ALA A 706 27.12 -18.87 2.16
N LEU A 707 27.13 -17.66 1.61
CA LEU A 707 28.29 -17.09 0.90
C LEU A 707 29.35 -16.54 1.88
N LEU A 708 28.95 -15.98 3.01
CA LEU A 708 29.88 -15.32 3.94
C LEU A 708 29.59 -15.74 5.40
N PRO A 709 29.70 -17.04 5.73
CA PRO A 709 29.22 -17.60 7.01
C PRO A 709 29.90 -17.01 8.27
N GLU A 710 31.14 -16.53 8.16
CA GLU A 710 31.89 -15.98 9.30
C GLU A 710 31.81 -14.44 9.37
N GLU A 711 31.49 -13.79 8.25
CA GLU A 711 31.56 -12.32 8.12
C GLU A 711 30.18 -11.67 8.18
N TRP A 712 29.19 -12.24 7.48
CA TRP A 712 27.84 -11.70 7.37
C TRP A 712 27.00 -11.95 8.63
N GLN A 713 26.58 -10.87 9.25
CA GLN A 713 25.59 -10.88 10.32
C GLN A 713 24.93 -9.50 10.44
N LEU A 714 23.64 -9.50 10.73
CA LEU A 714 22.87 -8.32 11.13
C LEU A 714 22.45 -8.45 12.60
N ASP A 715 22.12 -7.32 13.23
CA ASP A 715 21.52 -7.30 14.57
C ASP A 715 20.22 -8.15 14.65
N ASP A 716 19.49 -8.27 13.52
CA ASP A 716 18.37 -9.21 13.43
C ASP A 716 18.80 -10.59 12.92
N ARG A 717 18.59 -11.61 13.76
CA ARG A 717 18.94 -13.01 13.46
C ARG A 717 18.15 -13.57 12.27
N ARG A 718 16.88 -13.18 12.10
CA ARG A 718 16.03 -13.73 11.04
C ARG A 718 16.47 -13.21 9.67
N SER A 719 16.71 -11.90 9.54
CA SER A 719 17.27 -11.27 8.35
C SER A 719 18.66 -11.82 8.04
N THR A 720 19.51 -12.04 9.06
CA THR A 720 20.83 -12.66 8.88
C THR A 720 20.73 -14.00 8.13
N LEU A 721 19.83 -14.88 8.57
CA LEU A 721 19.70 -16.23 8.01
C LEU A 721 18.94 -16.26 6.67
N ALA A 722 17.98 -15.36 6.49
CA ALA A 722 17.04 -15.43 5.37
C ALA A 722 17.38 -14.53 4.18
N ALA A 723 18.16 -13.46 4.36
CA ALA A 723 18.51 -12.54 3.28
C ALA A 723 19.31 -13.24 2.17
N ASN A 724 18.90 -13.03 0.92
CA ASN A 724 19.63 -13.45 -0.27
C ASN A 724 20.21 -12.27 -1.06
N VAL A 725 20.97 -12.57 -2.13
CA VAL A 725 21.60 -11.55 -2.99
C VAL A 725 20.58 -10.54 -3.52
N ARG A 726 19.42 -11.02 -3.95
CA ARG A 726 18.33 -10.17 -4.43
C ARG A 726 17.80 -9.22 -3.36
N ASP A 727 17.63 -9.69 -2.12
CA ASP A 727 17.13 -8.88 -1.00
C ASP A 727 18.08 -7.73 -0.64
N VAL A 728 19.40 -7.98 -0.65
CA VAL A 728 20.39 -6.96 -0.28
C VAL A 728 20.53 -5.91 -1.37
N LEU A 729 20.59 -6.30 -2.65
CA LEU A 729 20.65 -5.34 -3.76
C LEU A 729 19.31 -4.63 -4.02
N GLY A 730 18.20 -5.25 -3.63
CA GLY A 730 16.86 -4.68 -3.69
C GLY A 730 16.52 -3.70 -2.56
N HIS A 731 17.47 -3.40 -1.65
CA HIS A 731 17.26 -2.52 -0.50
C HIS A 731 16.13 -2.96 0.45
N VAL A 732 15.99 -4.28 0.68
CA VAL A 732 14.95 -4.83 1.56
C VAL A 732 15.49 -5.76 2.66
N SER A 733 16.76 -5.59 3.04
CA SER A 733 17.43 -6.39 4.08
C SER A 733 16.89 -6.13 5.51
N GLY A 734 16.21 -5.00 5.71
CA GLY A 734 15.72 -4.54 7.01
C GLY A 734 16.69 -3.62 7.77
N LEU A 735 17.92 -3.46 7.27
CA LEU A 735 18.91 -2.52 7.81
C LEU A 735 18.79 -1.15 7.10
N PRO A 736 18.47 -0.06 7.81
CA PRO A 736 18.45 1.28 7.23
C PRO A 736 19.87 1.82 6.98
N ARG A 737 19.97 3.06 6.47
CA ARG A 737 21.28 3.72 6.27
C ARG A 737 22.00 3.90 7.60
N HIS A 738 23.29 3.62 7.60
CA HIS A 738 24.20 3.94 8.71
C HIS A 738 25.49 4.53 8.13
N ASP A 739 25.34 5.57 7.29
CA ASP A 739 26.44 6.15 6.51
C ASP A 739 27.58 6.72 7.39
N GLY A 740 27.29 7.06 8.66
CA GLY A 740 28.27 7.49 9.65
C GLY A 740 29.07 6.38 10.32
N ALA A 741 28.85 5.10 9.99
CA ALA A 741 29.48 3.94 10.65
C ALA A 741 30.78 3.44 9.97
N TYR A 742 31.18 4.03 8.85
CA TYR A 742 32.40 3.66 8.12
C TYR A 742 33.30 4.87 7.89
N ARG A 743 34.61 4.60 7.83
CA ARG A 743 35.68 5.59 7.95
C ARG A 743 36.69 5.44 6.81
N PRO A 744 37.46 6.49 6.48
CA PRO A 744 38.63 6.35 5.63
C PRO A 744 39.56 5.25 6.17
N GLY A 745 39.99 4.35 5.28
CA GLY A 745 40.84 3.20 5.60
C GLY A 745 40.13 1.90 5.98
N ASP A 746 38.80 1.90 6.10
CA ASP A 746 38.05 0.64 6.17
C ASP A 746 38.18 -0.14 4.85
N THR A 747 38.11 -1.47 4.92
CA THR A 747 37.88 -2.34 3.75
C THR A 747 36.39 -2.66 3.60
N THR A 748 35.96 -3.16 2.44
CA THR A 748 34.59 -3.67 2.22
C THR A 748 34.21 -4.75 3.25
N GLY A 749 35.15 -5.65 3.58
CA GLY A 749 34.98 -6.67 4.62
C GLY A 749 34.87 -6.11 6.04
N ASP A 750 35.58 -5.02 6.38
CA ASP A 750 35.40 -4.34 7.67
C ASP A 750 33.98 -3.79 7.82
N VAL A 751 33.43 -3.19 6.75
CA VAL A 751 32.04 -2.69 6.74
C VAL A 751 31.05 -3.84 6.89
N VAL A 752 31.23 -4.95 6.15
CA VAL A 752 30.36 -6.14 6.25
C VAL A 752 30.36 -6.70 7.67
N ARG A 753 31.53 -6.91 8.28
CA ARG A 753 31.62 -7.44 9.65
C ARG A 753 30.98 -6.51 10.67
N ARG A 754 31.02 -5.19 10.44
CA ARG A 754 30.45 -4.17 11.33
C ARG A 754 28.93 -4.11 11.31
N MET A 755 28.26 -4.56 10.24
CA MET A 755 26.79 -4.55 10.17
C MET A 755 26.11 -5.30 11.33
N ARG A 756 26.80 -6.26 11.95
CA ARG A 756 26.28 -7.04 13.09
C ARG A 756 25.96 -6.21 14.34
N VAL A 757 26.59 -5.03 14.47
CA VAL A 757 26.35 -4.10 15.58
C VAL A 757 25.51 -2.89 15.17
N LEU A 758 25.03 -2.84 13.93
CA LEU A 758 24.16 -1.77 13.44
C LEU A 758 22.69 -2.20 13.58
N ARG A 759 21.87 -1.27 14.10
CA ARG A 759 20.49 -1.58 14.51
C ARG A 759 19.58 -1.70 13.28
N THR A 760 18.99 -2.87 13.08
CA THR A 760 17.93 -3.05 12.07
C THR A 760 16.65 -2.33 12.49
N ALA A 761 15.83 -1.91 11.52
CA ALA A 761 14.57 -1.22 11.77
C ALA A 761 13.36 -2.00 11.24
N TYR A 762 13.51 -2.61 10.07
CA TYR A 762 12.42 -3.29 9.37
C TYR A 762 12.65 -4.80 9.32
N GLU A 763 11.56 -5.54 9.15
CA GLU A 763 11.58 -6.97 8.83
C GLU A 763 12.17 -7.15 7.42
N LEU A 764 12.81 -8.29 7.17
CA LEU A 764 13.23 -8.65 5.82
C LEU A 764 12.03 -8.55 4.87
N ARG A 765 12.17 -7.80 3.76
CA ARG A 765 11.12 -7.58 2.74
C ARG A 765 9.89 -6.79 3.22
N GLU A 766 9.94 -6.16 4.40
CA GLU A 766 8.86 -5.30 4.89
C GLU A 766 8.65 -4.09 3.99
N LYS A 767 9.73 -3.30 3.77
CA LYS A 767 9.71 -2.13 2.89
C LYS A 767 11.08 -1.90 2.26
N TYR A 768 11.08 -1.13 1.17
CA TYR A 768 12.28 -0.53 0.63
C TYR A 768 12.90 0.43 1.64
N SER A 769 14.19 0.26 1.92
CA SER A 769 15.01 1.15 2.74
C SER A 769 16.40 1.21 2.14
N TYR A 770 16.68 2.33 1.46
CA TYR A 770 17.95 2.53 0.77
C TYR A 770 19.13 2.32 1.73
N ASN A 771 20.17 1.59 1.32
CA ASN A 771 21.33 1.29 2.15
C ASN A 771 22.60 1.08 1.30
N ASN A 772 23.58 1.98 1.42
CA ASN A 772 24.84 1.91 0.67
C ASN A 772 25.68 0.68 1.03
N GLN A 773 25.67 0.28 2.30
CA GLN A 773 26.50 -0.82 2.79
C GLN A 773 26.12 -2.16 2.15
N MET A 774 24.88 -2.33 1.69
CA MET A 774 24.47 -3.52 0.91
C MET A 774 25.17 -3.61 -0.45
N TYR A 775 25.53 -2.47 -1.05
CA TYR A 775 26.32 -2.44 -2.29
C TYR A 775 27.82 -2.56 -2.02
N MET A 776 28.28 -2.18 -0.82
CA MET A 776 29.64 -2.51 -0.37
C MET A 776 29.80 -4.03 -0.15
N LEU A 777 28.77 -4.67 0.40
CA LEU A 777 28.67 -6.13 0.50
C LEU A 777 28.70 -6.80 -0.88
N GLY A 778 27.97 -6.27 -1.87
CA GLY A 778 28.01 -6.80 -3.23
C GLY A 778 29.41 -6.75 -3.84
N ALA A 779 30.14 -5.65 -3.65
CA ALA A 779 31.54 -5.53 -4.08
C ALA A 779 32.43 -6.55 -3.36
N HIS A 780 32.25 -6.73 -2.05
CA HIS A 780 32.97 -7.72 -1.25
C HIS A 780 32.73 -9.16 -1.72
N ILE A 781 31.50 -9.50 -2.11
CA ILE A 781 31.17 -10.82 -2.69
C ILE A 781 31.92 -11.00 -4.02
N ILE A 782 31.96 -9.98 -4.87
CA ILE A 782 32.72 -10.05 -6.12
C ILE A 782 34.21 -10.26 -5.83
N GLU A 783 34.79 -9.51 -4.90
CA GLU A 783 36.19 -9.64 -4.53
C GLU A 783 36.53 -11.06 -4.03
N THR A 784 35.70 -11.56 -3.13
CA THR A 784 35.86 -12.89 -2.52
C THR A 784 35.80 -13.99 -3.55
N TYR A 785 34.82 -13.93 -4.45
CA TYR A 785 34.50 -15.05 -5.34
C TYR A 785 35.10 -14.94 -6.74
N SER A 786 35.44 -13.75 -7.22
CA SER A 786 36.21 -13.61 -8.47
C SER A 786 37.72 -13.70 -8.25
N GLY A 787 38.20 -13.43 -7.03
CA GLY A 787 39.63 -13.32 -6.73
C GLY A 787 40.28 -12.03 -7.25
N LEU A 788 39.48 -11.09 -7.77
CA LEU A 788 39.91 -9.79 -8.27
C LEU A 788 39.27 -8.67 -7.45
N PRO A 789 39.97 -7.54 -7.19
CA PRO A 789 39.32 -6.32 -6.74
C PRO A 789 38.09 -5.98 -7.60
N TYR A 790 37.00 -5.49 -7.00
CA TYR A 790 35.77 -5.21 -7.76
C TYR A 790 36.02 -4.22 -8.91
N GLN A 791 36.90 -3.23 -8.71
CA GLN A 791 37.31 -2.26 -9.71
C GLN A 791 37.91 -2.92 -10.95
N ASP A 792 38.78 -3.91 -10.74
CA ASP A 792 39.42 -4.65 -11.82
C ASP A 792 38.40 -5.56 -12.51
N PHE A 793 37.51 -6.19 -11.74
CA PHE A 793 36.46 -7.03 -12.29
C PHE A 793 35.53 -6.25 -13.24
N VAL A 794 35.03 -5.08 -12.82
CA VAL A 794 34.15 -4.27 -13.69
C VAL A 794 34.90 -3.69 -14.89
N ALA A 795 36.18 -3.34 -14.74
CA ALA A 795 37.01 -2.91 -15.86
C ALA A 795 37.16 -4.01 -16.93
N GLU A 796 37.48 -5.24 -16.52
CA GLU A 796 37.65 -6.38 -17.42
C GLU A 796 36.33 -6.85 -18.04
N ARG A 797 35.25 -6.87 -17.25
CA ARG A 797 34.00 -7.54 -17.63
C ARG A 797 32.94 -6.60 -18.21
N VAL A 798 33.07 -5.30 -18.00
CA VAL A 798 32.12 -4.30 -18.51
C VAL A 798 32.83 -3.24 -19.35
N PHE A 799 33.86 -2.56 -18.82
CA PHE A 799 34.44 -1.42 -19.54
C PHE A 799 35.19 -1.80 -20.80
N LYS A 800 36.09 -2.79 -20.74
CA LYS A 800 36.85 -3.22 -21.91
C LYS A 800 35.98 -3.80 -23.02
N PRO A 801 35.00 -4.69 -22.76
CA PRO A 801 34.10 -5.21 -23.80
C PRO A 801 33.25 -4.13 -24.46
N LEU A 802 32.90 -3.06 -23.73
CA LEU A 802 32.13 -1.93 -24.25
C LEU A 802 32.99 -0.83 -24.87
N ASN A 803 34.32 -0.99 -24.85
CA ASN A 803 35.26 0.06 -25.23
C ASN A 803 35.01 1.39 -24.47
N MET A 804 34.69 1.30 -23.17
CA MET A 804 34.58 2.43 -22.26
C MET A 804 35.97 2.83 -21.74
N SER A 805 36.84 3.23 -22.67
CA SER A 805 38.29 3.35 -22.43
C SER A 805 38.70 4.49 -21.50
N THR A 806 37.80 5.44 -21.20
CA THR A 806 38.06 6.56 -20.28
C THR A 806 37.50 6.29 -18.88
N SER A 807 36.64 5.29 -18.74
CA SER A 807 35.97 4.96 -17.49
C SER A 807 36.91 4.24 -16.52
N THR A 808 36.87 4.64 -15.25
CA THR A 808 37.72 4.09 -14.18
C THR A 808 36.98 4.13 -12.83
N LEU A 809 37.52 3.46 -11.83
CA LEU A 809 37.13 3.60 -10.42
C LEU A 809 38.24 4.21 -9.57
N TRP A 810 39.32 4.68 -10.21
CA TRP A 810 40.49 5.24 -9.56
C TRP A 810 40.56 6.76 -9.78
N PRO A 811 40.26 7.57 -8.75
CA PRO A 811 40.35 9.02 -8.82
C PRO A 811 41.72 9.54 -9.29
N SER A 812 42.81 8.88 -8.90
CA SER A 812 44.16 9.22 -9.36
C SER A 812 44.35 9.03 -10.87
N GLU A 813 43.81 7.96 -11.45
CA GLU A 813 43.82 7.72 -12.90
C GLU A 813 42.97 8.75 -13.64
N ALA A 814 41.76 9.01 -13.15
CA ALA A 814 40.89 10.03 -13.71
C ALA A 814 41.57 11.40 -13.71
N THR A 815 42.19 11.80 -12.59
CA THR A 815 42.94 13.05 -12.48
C THR A 815 44.12 13.09 -13.46
N SER A 816 44.88 11.99 -13.56
CA SER A 816 46.05 11.89 -14.43
C SER A 816 45.70 11.93 -15.93
N SER A 817 44.46 11.57 -16.29
CA SER A 817 43.98 11.68 -17.67
C SER A 817 43.82 13.12 -18.17
N GLY A 818 43.69 14.10 -17.25
CA GLY A 818 43.35 15.49 -17.58
C GLY A 818 41.88 15.72 -17.99
N LEU A 819 41.07 14.66 -18.01
CA LEU A 819 39.63 14.72 -18.32
C LEU A 819 38.74 14.89 -17.09
N PHE A 820 39.27 14.65 -15.88
CA PHE A 820 38.48 14.75 -14.65
C PHE A 820 38.10 16.19 -14.33
N THR A 821 36.81 16.38 -14.07
CA THR A 821 36.25 17.69 -13.75
C THR A 821 36.49 18.05 -12.30
N ASP A 822 36.58 19.35 -12.08
CA ASP A 822 36.49 19.93 -10.77
C ASP A 822 35.08 19.66 -10.18
N THR A 823 34.93 19.78 -8.87
CA THR A 823 33.71 19.62 -8.09
C THR A 823 33.27 20.89 -7.37
N TRP A 824 31.96 21.12 -7.29
CA TRP A 824 31.40 22.31 -6.66
C TRP A 824 30.24 21.99 -5.74
N THR A 825 30.07 22.78 -4.69
CA THR A 825 28.84 22.77 -3.90
C THR A 825 27.67 23.30 -4.73
N LYS A 826 26.45 23.11 -4.23
CA LYS A 826 25.20 23.59 -4.81
C LYS A 826 25.14 25.09 -5.10
N ASP A 827 25.91 25.86 -4.35
CA ASP A 827 26.03 27.33 -4.46
C ASP A 827 27.23 27.75 -5.36
N GLY A 828 27.87 26.79 -6.03
CA GLY A 828 28.99 27.04 -6.95
C GLY A 828 30.34 27.25 -6.25
N ARG A 829 30.49 26.80 -4.99
CA ARG A 829 31.77 26.87 -4.26
C ARG A 829 32.66 25.67 -4.59
N ARG A 830 33.90 25.91 -5.04
CA ARG A 830 34.88 24.84 -5.31
C ARG A 830 35.21 24.05 -4.04
N ILE A 831 35.20 22.72 -4.13
CA ILE A 831 35.57 21.78 -3.04
C ILE A 831 36.55 20.71 -3.57
N PRO A 832 37.35 20.03 -2.74
CA PRO A 832 38.11 18.88 -3.24
C PRO A 832 37.16 17.77 -3.70
N PHE A 833 37.64 16.89 -4.57
CA PHE A 833 36.93 15.63 -4.78
C PHE A 833 37.01 14.80 -3.49
N TRP A 834 35.86 14.28 -3.07
CA TRP A 834 35.67 13.78 -1.71
C TRP A 834 36.29 12.39 -1.46
N PHE A 835 36.53 11.63 -2.53
CA PHE A 835 36.98 10.25 -2.43
C PHE A 835 38.40 10.12 -2.95
N THR A 836 39.32 9.75 -2.07
CA THR A 836 40.66 9.29 -2.46
C THR A 836 40.58 7.89 -3.05
N ASP A 837 41.68 7.39 -3.63
CA ASP A 837 41.76 5.99 -4.09
C ASP A 837 41.43 4.99 -2.96
N GLU A 838 41.89 5.27 -1.74
CA GLU A 838 41.58 4.48 -0.54
C GLU A 838 40.07 4.44 -0.25
N ILE A 839 39.42 5.60 -0.21
CA ILE A 839 37.99 5.70 0.05
C ILE A 839 37.17 5.07 -1.09
N SER A 840 37.66 5.17 -2.32
CA SER A 840 37.01 4.61 -3.51
C SER A 840 36.94 3.09 -3.47
N GLN A 841 37.80 2.40 -2.71
CA GLN A 841 37.70 0.94 -2.54
C GLN A 841 36.42 0.53 -1.82
N VAL A 842 36.05 1.25 -0.75
CA VAL A 842 34.80 1.00 -0.02
C VAL A 842 33.60 1.49 -0.81
N ASN A 843 33.73 2.64 -1.48
CA ASN A 843 32.62 3.26 -2.20
C ASN A 843 32.44 2.75 -3.64
N ALA A 844 33.29 1.85 -4.14
CA ALA A 844 33.32 1.42 -5.54
C ALA A 844 31.95 0.95 -6.04
N GLY A 845 31.31 0.03 -5.31
CA GLY A 845 29.98 -0.48 -5.63
C GLY A 845 28.86 0.56 -5.53
N PRO A 846 28.67 1.23 -4.37
CA PRO A 846 27.58 2.17 -4.20
C PRO A 846 27.74 3.50 -4.95
N GLY A 847 28.96 3.92 -5.30
CA GLY A 847 29.20 5.31 -5.71
C GLY A 847 30.46 5.60 -6.55
N GLY A 848 31.33 4.62 -6.84
CA GLY A 848 32.71 4.89 -7.23
C GLY A 848 33.05 4.86 -8.73
N VAL A 849 32.09 4.58 -9.63
CA VAL A 849 32.38 4.63 -11.08
C VAL A 849 32.61 6.08 -11.50
N ILE A 850 33.67 6.32 -12.26
CA ILE A 850 34.00 7.59 -12.90
C ILE A 850 33.93 7.38 -14.41
N SER A 851 33.12 8.16 -15.11
CA SER A 851 32.86 7.99 -16.54
C SER A 851 32.51 9.32 -17.22
N SER A 852 32.55 9.32 -18.55
CA SER A 852 32.10 10.40 -19.43
C SER A 852 30.71 10.11 -20.01
N ALA A 853 30.08 11.11 -20.63
CA ALA A 853 28.82 10.92 -21.34
C ALA A 853 29.00 9.99 -22.56
N GLU A 854 30.16 10.08 -23.23
CA GLU A 854 30.52 9.23 -24.37
C GLU A 854 30.57 7.75 -24.01
N ASP A 855 31.22 7.40 -22.89
CA ASP A 855 31.29 6.02 -22.42
C ASP A 855 29.93 5.54 -21.89
N MET A 856 29.19 6.40 -21.18
CA MET A 856 27.87 6.05 -20.66
C MET A 856 26.83 5.78 -21.75
N VAL A 857 26.94 6.45 -22.91
CA VAL A 857 26.07 6.17 -24.06
C VAL A 857 26.30 4.75 -24.60
N LYS A 858 27.54 4.23 -24.58
CA LYS A 858 27.84 2.84 -24.97
C LYS A 858 27.18 1.85 -24.00
N TRP A 859 27.26 2.14 -22.71
CA TRP A 859 26.56 1.37 -21.67
C TRP A 859 25.04 1.35 -21.88
N LEU A 860 24.42 2.52 -22.10
CA LEU A 860 22.99 2.62 -22.35
C LEU A 860 22.56 1.92 -23.64
N ALA A 861 23.37 1.96 -24.70
CA ALA A 861 23.09 1.27 -25.96
C ALA A 861 22.96 -0.25 -25.78
N VAL A 862 23.84 -0.84 -24.95
CA VAL A 862 23.79 -2.27 -24.62
C VAL A 862 22.60 -2.61 -23.74
N LEU A 863 22.24 -1.76 -22.78
CA LEU A 863 21.04 -1.97 -21.96
C LEU A 863 19.74 -1.86 -22.78
N LEU A 864 19.66 -0.89 -23.70
CA LEU A 864 18.54 -0.76 -24.63
C LEU A 864 18.36 -2.02 -25.49
N ASN A 865 19.48 -2.65 -25.86
CA ASN A 865 19.49 -3.91 -26.60
C ASN A 865 19.61 -5.15 -25.68
N HIS A 866 19.03 -5.07 -24.48
CA HIS A 866 18.87 -6.19 -23.55
C HIS A 866 20.17 -6.94 -23.17
N GLY A 867 21.29 -6.21 -23.13
CA GLY A 867 22.61 -6.74 -22.77
C GLY A 867 23.48 -7.17 -23.96
N VAL A 868 22.98 -7.05 -25.19
CA VAL A 868 23.73 -7.38 -26.41
C VAL A 868 24.30 -6.12 -27.05
N HIS A 869 25.57 -6.15 -27.44
CA HIS A 869 26.20 -5.05 -28.15
C HIS A 869 25.51 -4.82 -29.51
N PRO A 870 24.97 -3.62 -29.78
CA PRO A 870 24.07 -3.39 -30.93
C PRO A 870 24.74 -3.59 -32.30
N VAL A 871 26.06 -3.34 -32.41
CA VAL A 871 26.82 -3.50 -33.66
C VAL A 871 27.47 -4.88 -33.80
N SER A 872 28.27 -5.32 -32.81
CA SER A 872 28.98 -6.61 -32.89
C SER A 872 28.09 -7.84 -32.66
N GLY A 873 26.90 -7.67 -32.05
CA GLY A 873 26.03 -8.77 -31.63
C GLY A 873 26.58 -9.57 -30.44
N GLU A 874 27.69 -9.16 -29.84
CA GLU A 874 28.29 -9.83 -28.69
C GLU A 874 27.42 -9.64 -27.44
N THR A 875 27.15 -10.72 -26.70
CA THR A 875 26.44 -10.64 -25.42
C THR A 875 27.39 -10.14 -24.34
N ILE A 876 27.22 -8.89 -23.92
CA ILE A 876 28.01 -8.27 -22.85
C ILE A 876 27.39 -8.58 -21.49
N ILE A 877 26.07 -8.46 -21.41
CA ILE A 877 25.27 -8.83 -20.24
C ILE A 877 24.29 -9.92 -20.67
N PRO A 878 24.34 -11.12 -20.07
CA PRO A 878 23.36 -12.16 -20.35
C PRO A 878 21.95 -11.66 -20.10
N ARG A 879 21.00 -12.09 -20.94
CA ARG A 879 19.59 -11.70 -20.82
C ARG A 879 19.02 -11.96 -19.41
N SER A 880 19.41 -13.08 -18.80
CA SER A 880 19.04 -13.43 -17.43
C SER A 880 19.50 -12.41 -16.37
N VAL A 881 20.68 -11.80 -16.56
CA VAL A 881 21.22 -10.76 -15.68
C VAL A 881 20.53 -9.42 -15.94
N TYR A 882 20.31 -9.07 -17.21
CA TYR A 882 19.55 -7.88 -17.60
C TYR A 882 18.15 -7.91 -16.99
N ASP A 883 17.39 -8.99 -17.20
CA ASP A 883 16.03 -9.12 -16.66
C ASP A 883 16.04 -9.12 -15.14
N ALA A 884 16.98 -9.81 -14.50
CA ALA A 884 17.06 -9.85 -13.04
C ALA A 884 17.28 -8.45 -12.43
N THR A 885 18.18 -7.65 -13.01
CA THR A 885 18.60 -6.36 -12.45
C THR A 885 17.64 -5.21 -12.78
N THR A 886 16.99 -5.25 -13.95
CA THR A 886 16.07 -4.18 -14.41
C THR A 886 14.59 -4.42 -14.07
N THR A 887 14.24 -5.62 -13.61
CA THR A 887 12.89 -5.90 -13.10
C THR A 887 12.67 -5.16 -11.78
N ALA A 888 11.62 -4.34 -11.70
CA ALA A 888 11.15 -3.78 -10.43
C ALA A 888 10.58 -4.90 -9.54
N ARG A 889 11.14 -5.08 -8.35
CA ARG A 889 10.73 -6.13 -7.39
C ARG A 889 10.18 -5.57 -6.09
N HIS A 890 10.58 -4.36 -5.74
CA HIS A 890 10.20 -3.72 -4.50
C HIS A 890 9.64 -2.34 -4.76
N VAL A 891 8.56 -1.99 -4.09
CA VAL A 891 7.93 -0.69 -4.25
C VAL A 891 8.73 0.34 -3.44
N VAL A 892 9.18 1.39 -4.12
CA VAL A 892 9.79 2.58 -3.49
C VAL A 892 8.68 3.56 -3.11
N HIS A 893 7.82 3.88 -4.06
CA HIS A 893 6.66 4.75 -3.88
C HIS A 893 5.41 4.01 -4.33
N GLY A 894 4.52 3.69 -3.39
CA GLY A 894 3.27 2.98 -3.66
C GLY A 894 2.17 3.85 -4.28
N ARG A 895 2.48 5.11 -4.59
CA ARG A 895 1.61 6.07 -5.26
C ARG A 895 2.44 6.85 -6.29
N PRO A 896 1.82 7.31 -7.40
CA PRO A 896 2.47 8.21 -8.33
C PRO A 896 3.01 9.45 -7.63
N THR A 897 4.25 9.81 -7.93
CA THR A 897 4.89 11.03 -7.40
C THR A 897 4.67 12.25 -8.29
N GLU A 898 4.13 12.05 -9.50
CA GLU A 898 3.84 13.10 -10.47
C GLU A 898 2.60 12.74 -11.33
N PRO A 899 1.90 13.74 -11.91
CA PRO A 899 0.82 13.50 -12.86
C PRO A 899 1.30 12.64 -14.03
N TYR A 900 0.48 11.66 -14.45
CA TYR A 900 0.79 10.72 -15.53
C TYR A 900 1.97 9.76 -15.25
N GLY A 901 2.42 9.69 -13.99
CA GLY A 901 3.38 8.71 -13.50
C GLY A 901 2.72 7.44 -12.94
N SER A 902 3.43 6.31 -12.91
CA SER A 902 3.02 5.12 -12.15
C SER A 902 3.60 5.11 -10.73
N ILE A 903 3.32 4.05 -9.97
CA ILE A 903 4.14 3.71 -8.80
C ILE A 903 5.62 3.55 -9.21
N VAL A 904 6.54 3.80 -8.28
CA VAL A 904 7.97 3.64 -8.52
C VAL A 904 8.43 2.32 -7.88
N GLY A 905 8.93 1.41 -8.70
CA GLY A 905 9.57 0.19 -8.26
C GLY A 905 11.09 0.30 -8.27
N TYR A 906 11.75 -0.58 -7.52
CA TYR A 906 13.20 -0.76 -7.48
C TYR A 906 13.55 -2.19 -7.89
N GLY A 907 14.50 -2.30 -8.83
CA GLY A 907 15.20 -3.53 -9.18
C GLY A 907 16.48 -3.67 -8.37
N MET A 908 17.57 -4.09 -9.02
CA MET A 908 18.90 -4.14 -8.40
C MET A 908 19.76 -3.08 -9.10
N GLY A 909 19.81 -1.88 -8.51
CA GLY A 909 20.52 -0.73 -9.04
C GLY A 909 19.71 0.14 -10.02
N TRP A 910 18.40 -0.07 -10.11
CA TRP A 910 17.51 0.67 -11.01
C TRP A 910 16.16 0.97 -10.36
N ASN A 911 15.69 2.20 -10.47
CA ASN A 911 14.27 2.53 -10.33
C ASN A 911 13.56 2.27 -11.66
N ARG A 912 12.28 1.90 -11.61
CA ARG A 912 11.44 1.71 -12.79
C ARG A 912 10.04 2.23 -12.55
N TRP A 913 9.52 3.00 -13.50
CA TRP A 913 8.15 3.53 -13.49
C TRP A 913 7.74 3.92 -14.91
N THR A 914 6.47 4.24 -15.09
CA THR A 914 5.94 4.76 -16.35
C THR A 914 5.86 6.28 -16.31
N PHE A 915 6.39 6.96 -17.32
CA PHE A 915 6.25 8.41 -17.53
C PHE A 915 5.51 8.67 -18.84
N LYS A 916 4.28 9.22 -18.78
CA LYS A 916 3.44 9.48 -19.96
C LYS A 916 3.30 8.26 -20.90
N GLY A 917 3.09 7.08 -20.31
CA GLY A 917 2.98 5.82 -21.04
C GLY A 917 4.30 5.17 -21.44
N GLN A 918 5.45 5.80 -21.20
CA GLN A 918 6.77 5.23 -21.49
C GLN A 918 7.34 4.50 -20.28
N ASP A 919 7.81 3.27 -20.46
CA ASP A 919 8.54 2.53 -19.42
C ASP A 919 9.94 3.13 -19.24
N MET A 920 10.20 3.67 -18.05
CA MET A 920 11.42 4.37 -17.69
C MET A 920 12.21 3.53 -16.70
N ILE A 921 13.43 3.14 -17.05
CA ILE A 921 14.39 2.49 -16.15
C ILE A 921 15.53 3.47 -15.90
N MET A 922 15.81 3.78 -14.65
CA MET A 922 16.80 4.81 -14.35
C MET A 922 17.38 4.76 -12.95
N HIS A 923 18.49 5.46 -12.76
CA HIS A 923 19.04 5.70 -11.44
C HIS A 923 19.61 7.12 -11.39
N THR A 924 19.44 7.80 -10.26
CA THR A 924 20.12 9.07 -9.98
C THR A 924 21.35 8.86 -9.11
N GLY A 925 22.31 9.76 -9.22
CA GLY A 925 23.49 9.80 -8.38
C GLY A 925 23.67 11.16 -7.74
N GLY A 926 24.01 11.18 -6.46
CA GLY A 926 24.43 12.37 -5.75
C GLY A 926 25.54 12.02 -4.76
N ILE A 927 26.59 12.82 -4.76
CA ILE A 927 27.70 12.85 -3.79
C ILE A 927 28.21 14.30 -3.72
N PRO A 928 28.99 14.70 -2.71
CA PRO A 928 29.58 16.03 -2.67
C PRO A 928 30.31 16.36 -3.98
N GLY A 929 29.88 17.44 -4.64
CA GLY A 929 30.45 17.86 -5.92
C GLY A 929 29.83 17.31 -7.20
N PHE A 930 28.92 16.33 -7.14
CA PHE A 930 28.36 15.69 -8.34
C PHE A 930 26.87 15.36 -8.20
N SER A 931 26.16 15.53 -9.32
CA SER A 931 24.79 15.04 -9.50
C SER A 931 24.65 14.41 -10.88
N THR A 932 24.14 13.20 -10.96
CA THR A 932 24.09 12.43 -12.21
C THR A 932 22.75 11.72 -12.36
N ILE A 933 22.42 11.35 -13.60
CA ILE A 933 21.24 10.56 -13.94
C ILE A 933 21.57 9.73 -15.18
N ALA A 934 21.17 8.46 -15.15
CA ALA A 934 21.14 7.60 -16.31
C ALA A 934 19.73 7.02 -16.42
N VAL A 935 19.08 7.22 -17.56
CA VAL A 935 17.71 6.77 -17.83
C VAL A 935 17.63 6.16 -19.22
N PHE A 936 16.86 5.10 -19.36
CA PHE A 936 16.59 4.48 -20.65
C PHE A 936 15.21 3.84 -20.66
N SER A 937 14.67 3.69 -21.87
CA SER A 937 13.37 3.10 -22.12
C SER A 937 13.52 2.10 -23.26
N PRO A 938 13.53 0.79 -22.96
CA PRO A 938 13.62 -0.25 -23.98
C PRO A 938 12.45 -0.18 -24.98
N SER A 939 11.25 0.16 -24.52
CA SER A 939 10.06 0.24 -25.37
C SER A 939 10.14 1.35 -26.43
N SER A 940 10.81 2.46 -26.11
CA SER A 940 11.00 3.59 -27.04
C SER A 940 12.39 3.62 -27.68
N ASN A 941 13.25 2.65 -27.38
CA ASN A 941 14.62 2.56 -27.86
C ASN A 941 15.46 3.82 -27.57
N LEU A 942 15.21 4.51 -26.46
CA LEU A 942 15.83 5.80 -26.13
C LEU A 942 16.54 5.77 -24.76
N GLY A 943 17.77 6.28 -24.71
CA GLY A 943 18.57 6.43 -23.50
C GLY A 943 19.17 7.82 -23.39
N VAL A 944 19.23 8.35 -22.16
CA VAL A 944 19.77 9.67 -21.82
C VAL A 944 20.64 9.57 -20.58
N VAL A 945 21.82 10.19 -20.62
CA VAL A 945 22.72 10.39 -19.48
C VAL A 945 23.02 11.87 -19.31
N ILE A 946 22.92 12.37 -18.07
CA ILE A 946 23.28 13.75 -17.73
C ILE A 946 24.22 13.73 -16.52
N LEU A 947 25.36 14.38 -16.66
CA LEU A 947 26.43 14.44 -15.67
C LEU A 947 26.71 15.91 -15.31
N THR A 948 26.54 16.24 -14.03
CA THR A 948 26.66 17.60 -13.52
C THR A 948 27.72 17.66 -12.42
N ASN A 949 28.63 18.65 -12.47
CA ASN A 949 29.73 18.84 -11.51
C ASN A 949 29.35 19.71 -10.30
N ALA A 950 28.11 19.58 -9.83
CA ALA A 950 27.66 20.19 -8.59
C ALA A 950 26.78 19.23 -7.78
N ASP A 951 26.87 19.28 -6.45
CA ASP A 951 25.94 18.53 -5.58
C ASP A 951 24.53 19.16 -5.55
N GLU A 952 23.56 18.35 -5.12
CA GLU A 952 22.13 18.70 -5.00
C GLU A 952 21.46 19.23 -6.29
N LYS A 953 21.82 18.67 -7.46
CA LYS A 953 21.22 19.00 -8.78
C LYS A 953 20.40 17.87 -9.40
N ALA A 954 19.96 16.90 -8.59
CA ALA A 954 19.18 15.76 -9.09
C ALA A 954 17.87 16.21 -9.75
N GLU A 955 17.17 17.21 -9.20
CA GLU A 955 15.93 17.75 -9.78
C GLU A 955 16.16 18.36 -11.16
N GLN A 956 17.21 19.17 -11.31
CA GLN A 956 17.59 19.79 -12.58
C GLN A 956 17.91 18.73 -13.64
N ASN A 957 18.68 17.72 -13.27
CA ASN A 957 18.99 16.58 -14.13
C ASN A 957 17.71 15.82 -14.55
N PHE A 958 16.76 15.63 -13.63
CA PHE A 958 15.47 15.02 -13.93
C PHE A 958 14.64 15.83 -14.94
N VAL A 959 14.60 17.16 -14.79
CA VAL A 959 13.88 18.04 -15.71
C VAL A 959 14.47 17.95 -17.12
N ILE A 960 15.80 18.00 -17.26
CA ILE A 960 16.48 17.87 -18.55
C ILE A 960 16.17 16.49 -19.18
N ALA A 961 16.25 15.42 -18.40
CA ALA A 961 15.96 14.07 -18.89
C ALA A 961 14.52 13.93 -19.40
N LYS A 962 13.52 14.38 -18.64
CA LYS A 962 12.11 14.32 -19.05
C LYS A 962 11.84 15.15 -20.29
N ARG A 963 12.43 16.34 -20.39
CA ARG A 963 12.31 17.19 -21.58
C ARG A 963 12.93 16.54 -22.81
N ALA A 964 14.03 15.79 -22.67
CA ALA A 964 14.64 15.06 -23.78
C ALA A 964 13.71 13.95 -24.29
N PHE A 965 13.06 13.21 -23.39
CA PHE A 965 12.06 12.21 -23.75
C PHE A 965 10.84 12.82 -24.42
N ASP A 966 10.31 13.92 -23.87
CA ASP A 966 9.17 14.62 -24.46
C ASP A 966 9.46 15.06 -25.91
N GLU A 967 10.65 15.60 -26.17
CA GLU A 967 11.03 16.09 -27.49
C GLU A 967 11.27 14.96 -28.50
N VAL A 968 12.05 13.94 -28.12
CA VAL A 968 12.41 12.85 -29.04
C VAL A 968 11.21 11.94 -29.39
N LEU A 969 10.24 11.84 -28.47
CA LEU A 969 9.03 11.04 -28.65
C LEU A 969 7.81 11.87 -29.04
N GLU A 970 8.00 13.17 -29.35
CA GLU A 970 6.94 14.10 -29.76
C GLU A 970 5.76 14.15 -28.77
N LEU A 971 6.04 13.98 -27.48
CA LEU A 971 5.02 14.03 -26.42
C LEU A 971 4.68 15.48 -26.07
N PRO A 972 3.43 15.76 -25.63
CA PRO A 972 3.05 17.09 -25.17
C PRO A 972 3.94 17.51 -23.99
N HIS A 973 4.66 18.61 -24.14
CA HIS A 973 5.35 19.27 -23.03
C HIS A 973 4.60 20.54 -22.67
N ALA A 974 4.39 20.78 -21.37
CA ALA A 974 3.97 22.09 -20.93
C ALA A 974 5.15 23.06 -21.10
N ASP A 975 4.90 24.26 -21.62
CA ASP A 975 5.80 25.41 -21.48
C ASP A 975 5.79 25.87 -20.03
N THR A 976 6.25 25.01 -19.12
CA THR A 976 6.57 25.43 -17.77
C THR A 976 7.86 26.22 -17.89
N GLY A 977 7.73 27.53 -18.11
CA GLY A 977 8.83 28.47 -17.92
C GLY A 977 9.53 28.14 -16.60
N ILE A 978 10.87 28.14 -16.62
CA ILE A 978 11.79 27.81 -15.52
C ILE A 978 11.04 27.87 -14.20
N ALA A 979 10.50 26.72 -13.78
CA ALA A 979 9.71 26.68 -12.58
C ALA A 979 10.63 27.21 -11.47
N SER A 980 10.20 28.30 -10.84
CA SER A 980 10.75 28.74 -9.57
C SER A 980 10.89 27.47 -8.72
N PRO A 981 12.03 27.25 -8.04
CA PRO A 981 12.30 26.04 -7.30
C PRO A 981 11.03 25.65 -6.55
N ASN A 982 10.50 24.46 -6.85
CA ASN A 982 9.40 23.88 -6.11
C ASN A 982 9.78 24.06 -4.64
N PRO A 983 8.97 24.75 -3.80
CA PRO A 983 9.39 25.19 -2.47
C PRO A 983 9.99 23.99 -1.77
N ALA A 984 11.32 24.07 -1.58
CA ALA A 984 12.19 23.03 -1.08
C ALA A 984 11.40 22.07 -0.24
N ARG A 985 11.03 20.89 -0.80
CA ARG A 985 10.30 19.79 -0.16
C ARG A 985 9.92 20.20 1.25
N ILE A 986 8.87 21.03 1.41
CA ILE A 986 8.69 21.85 2.63
C ILE A 986 9.02 20.92 3.80
N PRO A 987 10.19 21.03 4.46
CA PRO A 987 10.43 20.24 5.66
C PRO A 987 9.24 20.64 6.48
N PRO A 988 8.36 19.70 6.86
CA PRO A 988 6.96 19.99 7.16
C PRO A 988 6.93 21.34 7.84
N GLN A 989 6.34 22.39 7.25
CA GLN A 989 6.53 23.73 7.83
C GLN A 989 6.05 23.73 9.29
N ALA A 990 5.20 22.75 9.61
CA ALA A 990 4.91 22.19 10.93
C ALA A 990 6.10 21.70 11.80
N HIS A 991 7.36 21.78 11.39
CA HIS A 991 8.57 21.43 12.15
C HIS A 991 9.54 22.60 12.23
N LEU A 992 9.60 23.52 11.26
CA LEU A 992 10.27 24.82 11.48
C LEU A 992 9.37 25.76 12.30
N GLU A 993 8.06 25.70 12.12
CA GLU A 993 7.09 26.38 12.99
C GLU A 993 6.87 25.61 14.30
N ALA A 994 6.93 24.26 14.35
CA ALA A 994 6.87 23.54 15.64
C ALA A 994 8.19 23.51 16.42
N ALA A 995 9.36 23.56 15.77
CA ALA A 995 10.63 23.81 16.46
C ALA A 995 10.74 25.26 16.96
N ALA A 996 9.95 26.18 16.38
CA ALA A 996 9.78 27.52 16.91
C ALA A 996 8.64 27.63 17.96
N TYR A 997 7.74 26.63 18.08
CA TYR A 997 6.59 26.69 18.99
C TYR A 997 6.72 25.90 20.29
N VAL A 998 7.84 25.21 20.49
CA VAL A 998 8.22 24.77 21.82
C VAL A 998 9.66 25.24 21.98
N HIS A 999 10.00 25.79 23.16
CA HIS A 999 11.32 25.69 23.81
C HIS A 999 11.81 26.99 24.49
N SER A 1000 11.14 27.34 25.59
CA SER A 1000 11.76 28.01 26.74
C SER A 1000 12.17 26.97 27.79
N GLY A 1001 13.14 26.12 27.46
CA GLY A 1001 13.69 25.12 28.40
C GLY A 1001 15.19 25.33 28.61
N MET A 1002 15.61 25.77 29.80
CA MET A 1002 17.02 25.84 30.17
C MET A 1002 17.66 24.44 30.16
N LEU A 1003 18.96 24.35 29.88
CA LEU A 1003 19.72 23.11 30.03
C LEU A 1003 19.53 22.54 31.45
N LEU A 1004 19.41 21.22 31.56
CA LEU A 1004 19.27 20.54 32.87
C LEU A 1004 20.54 20.57 33.73
N GLN A 1005 21.70 20.85 33.11
CA GLN A 1005 23.02 20.94 33.71
C GLN A 1005 23.81 22.04 33.01
N ASP A 1006 24.94 22.46 33.58
CA ASP A 1006 25.89 23.32 32.87
C ASP A 1006 26.38 22.66 31.57
N LEU A 1007 26.62 23.45 30.52
CA LEU A 1007 27.03 22.95 29.20
C LEU A 1007 28.31 22.08 29.29
N GLU A 1008 29.21 22.38 30.22
CA GLU A 1008 30.42 21.59 30.47
C GLU A 1008 30.11 20.15 30.87
N ALA A 1009 28.97 19.88 31.50
CA ALA A 1009 28.58 18.51 31.87
C ALA A 1009 28.35 17.62 30.63
N TYR A 1010 28.07 18.22 29.46
CA TYR A 1010 27.84 17.52 28.20
C TYR A 1010 29.12 17.37 27.35
N THR A 1011 30.25 17.96 27.74
CA THR A 1011 31.54 17.77 27.07
C THR A 1011 32.17 16.43 27.46
N GLY A 1012 33.14 15.95 26.68
CA GLY A 1012 33.87 14.70 26.91
C GLY A 1012 33.84 13.73 25.73
N THR A 1013 34.41 12.55 25.93
CA THR A 1013 34.45 11.50 24.90
C THR A 1013 33.27 10.56 25.05
N TYR A 1014 32.61 10.27 23.93
CA TYR A 1014 31.50 9.34 23.82
C TYR A 1014 31.82 8.29 22.78
N SER A 1015 31.33 7.06 22.94
CA SER A 1015 31.56 5.97 22.00
C SER A 1015 30.32 5.15 21.75
N ALA A 1016 30.11 4.75 20.50
CA ALA A 1016 29.03 3.87 20.09
C ALA A 1016 29.60 2.67 19.31
N PRO A 1017 29.14 1.43 19.58
CA PRO A 1017 29.43 0.29 18.73
C PRO A 1017 29.09 0.58 17.27
N GLY A 1018 30.01 0.29 16.36
CA GLY A 1018 29.85 0.54 14.92
C GLY A 1018 30.11 1.98 14.47
N TYR A 1019 29.94 2.99 15.32
CA TYR A 1019 30.20 4.39 14.96
C TYR A 1019 31.54 4.91 15.50
N GLY A 1020 32.09 4.26 16.53
CA GLY A 1020 33.33 4.61 17.20
C GLY A 1020 33.19 5.83 18.12
N ALA A 1021 34.31 6.45 18.47
CA ALA A 1021 34.34 7.53 19.45
C ALA A 1021 34.23 8.94 18.84
N ILE A 1022 33.58 9.85 19.58
CA ILE A 1022 33.44 11.29 19.32
C ILE A 1022 33.78 12.05 20.61
N THR A 1023 34.64 13.05 20.52
CA THR A 1023 34.92 13.95 21.64
C THR A 1023 34.21 15.28 21.40
N LEU A 1024 33.35 15.68 22.33
CA LEU A 1024 32.57 16.90 22.28
C LEU A 1024 33.18 17.98 23.17
N CYS A 1025 33.29 19.18 22.63
CA CYS A 1025 33.90 20.37 23.23
C CYS A 1025 32.88 21.51 23.27
N SER A 1026 32.84 22.26 24.36
CA SER A 1026 32.15 23.54 24.46
C SER A 1026 33.07 24.68 23.98
N ALA A 1027 32.53 25.89 23.83
CA ALA A 1027 33.35 27.09 23.59
C ALA A 1027 34.35 27.44 24.72
N GLN A 1028 34.19 26.85 25.92
CA GLN A 1028 35.05 27.09 27.08
C GLN A 1028 36.08 25.96 27.30
N SER A 1029 36.01 24.88 26.53
CA SER A 1029 36.90 23.72 26.65
C SER A 1029 38.35 24.09 26.31
N THR A 1030 39.31 23.66 27.15
CA THR A 1030 40.73 24.09 27.08
C THR A 1030 41.72 23.00 26.66
N SER A 1031 41.25 21.79 26.37
CA SER A 1031 42.14 20.71 25.92
C SER A 1031 42.76 21.04 24.56
N HIS A 1032 43.93 20.47 24.27
CA HIS A 1032 44.59 20.67 22.96
C HIS A 1032 43.68 20.28 21.79
N TYR A 1033 43.00 19.14 21.90
CA TYR A 1033 42.01 18.68 20.93
C TYR A 1033 40.87 19.68 20.74
N CYS A 1034 40.30 20.19 21.84
CA CYS A 1034 39.21 21.16 21.76
C CYS A 1034 39.68 22.48 21.15
N HIS A 1035 40.92 22.92 21.42
CA HIS A 1035 41.47 24.11 20.81
C HIS A 1035 41.51 24.01 19.28
N GLU A 1036 41.98 22.88 18.74
CA GLU A 1036 42.03 22.64 17.29
C GLU A 1036 40.63 22.64 16.67
N VAL A 1037 39.69 21.88 17.24
CA VAL A 1037 38.31 21.79 16.73
C VAL A 1037 37.61 23.15 16.77
N LEU A 1038 37.74 23.88 17.88
CA LEU A 1038 37.12 25.19 18.03
C LEU A 1038 37.73 26.22 17.08
N GLN A 1039 39.05 26.14 16.81
CA GLN A 1039 39.73 27.00 15.85
C GLN A 1039 39.19 26.78 14.43
N ASP A 1040 38.96 25.52 14.04
CA ASP A 1040 38.37 25.18 12.74
C ASP A 1040 36.98 25.81 12.58
N PHE A 1041 36.09 25.68 13.57
CA PHE A 1041 34.77 26.32 13.52
C PHE A 1041 34.83 27.85 13.57
N ALA A 1042 35.73 28.40 14.41
CA ALA A 1042 35.89 29.85 14.57
C ALA A 1042 36.38 30.55 13.29
N SER A 1043 37.08 29.82 12.41
CA SER A 1043 37.55 30.34 11.12
C SER A 1043 36.39 30.70 10.17
N LEU A 1044 35.26 30.00 10.24
CA LEU A 1044 34.08 30.26 9.42
C LEU A 1044 33.28 31.46 9.96
N ARG A 1045 32.97 31.42 11.26
CA ARG A 1045 32.23 32.45 11.98
C ARG A 1045 32.65 32.44 13.46
N PRO A 1046 32.64 33.59 14.16
CA PRO A 1046 32.88 33.64 15.59
C PRO A 1046 31.95 32.67 16.34
N LEU A 1047 32.52 31.91 17.27
CA LEU A 1047 31.76 30.96 18.09
C LEU A 1047 30.79 31.73 19.00
N PRO A 1048 29.48 31.45 18.96
CA PRO A 1048 28.53 32.12 19.83
C PRO A 1048 28.74 31.64 21.27
N ILE A 1049 29.33 32.50 22.11
CA ILE A 1049 29.63 32.18 23.52
C ILE A 1049 28.35 32.05 24.36
N SER A 1050 27.30 32.78 23.98
CA SER A 1050 26.00 32.77 24.66
C SER A 1050 25.07 31.64 24.23
N GLU A 1051 25.39 30.92 23.16
CA GLU A 1051 24.55 29.83 22.65
C GLU A 1051 25.15 28.47 23.05
N PRO A 1052 24.35 27.54 23.59
CA PRO A 1052 24.86 26.25 24.05
C PRO A 1052 25.12 25.30 22.89
N HIS A 1053 26.32 25.39 22.31
CA HIS A 1053 26.80 24.52 21.24
C HIS A 1053 27.92 23.59 21.71
N LEU A 1054 27.91 22.36 21.19
CA LEU A 1054 29.01 21.41 21.30
C LEU A 1054 29.62 21.14 19.93
N TYR A 1055 30.93 21.00 19.89
CA TYR A 1055 31.73 20.85 18.68
C TYR A 1055 32.63 19.63 18.82
N GLY A 1056 32.83 18.89 17.74
CA GLY A 1056 33.75 17.76 17.72
C GLY A 1056 34.32 17.52 16.32
N ALA A 1057 35.50 16.91 16.25
CA ALA A 1057 35.95 16.29 15.01
C ALA A 1057 35.21 14.96 14.83
N TYR A 1058 34.68 14.72 13.64
CA TYR A 1058 34.03 13.46 13.27
C TYR A 1058 34.40 13.10 11.83
N LYS A 1059 35.56 12.48 11.69
CA LYS A 1059 36.18 12.10 10.41
C LYS A 1059 35.54 10.82 9.87
N THR A 1060 34.47 10.97 9.11
CA THR A 1060 33.81 9.89 8.37
C THR A 1060 34.08 10.04 6.87
N MET A 1061 33.53 9.16 6.05
CA MET A 1061 33.53 9.36 4.60
C MET A 1061 32.75 10.62 4.18
N TRP A 1062 31.81 11.13 4.99
CA TRP A 1062 30.87 12.20 4.60
C TRP A 1062 31.05 13.51 5.37
N SER A 1063 31.86 13.53 6.43
CA SER A 1063 32.02 14.68 7.30
C SER A 1063 33.45 14.77 7.86
N THR A 1064 33.88 15.98 8.21
CA THR A 1064 35.13 16.16 8.99
C THR A 1064 34.84 16.50 10.45
N HIS A 1065 33.69 17.11 10.72
CA HIS A 1065 33.29 17.62 12.02
C HIS A 1065 31.83 17.30 12.34
N VAL A 1066 31.47 17.46 13.61
CA VAL A 1066 30.10 17.45 14.11
C VAL A 1066 29.87 18.71 14.93
N ARG A 1067 28.69 19.31 14.78
CA ARG A 1067 28.21 20.39 15.64
C ARG A 1067 26.83 20.05 16.16
N LEU A 1068 26.68 20.10 17.47
CA LEU A 1068 25.41 19.91 18.18
C LEU A 1068 24.94 21.27 18.68
N SER A 1069 23.81 21.74 18.16
CA SER A 1069 23.20 23.01 18.56
C SER A 1069 22.02 22.73 19.49
N HIS A 1070 22.07 23.28 20.71
CA HIS A 1070 21.00 23.06 21.69
C HIS A 1070 19.65 23.53 21.14
N SER A 1071 18.64 22.68 21.32
CA SER A 1071 17.26 22.97 20.95
C SER A 1071 16.40 23.17 22.19
N ALA A 1072 16.28 22.14 23.06
CA ALA A 1072 15.75 22.28 24.42
C ALA A 1072 16.11 21.15 25.34
N GLY A 1073 16.14 21.47 26.64
CA GLY A 1073 16.34 20.48 27.68
C GLY A 1073 17.65 19.73 27.41
N VAL A 1074 17.53 18.46 27.02
CA VAL A 1074 18.64 17.56 26.68
C VAL A 1074 18.76 17.25 25.18
N VAL A 1075 18.01 17.92 24.32
CA VAL A 1075 17.96 17.70 22.87
C VAL A 1075 18.80 18.74 22.13
N PHE A 1076 19.61 18.26 21.19
CA PHE A 1076 20.45 19.08 20.33
C PHE A 1076 20.26 18.67 18.86
N HIS A 1077 20.14 19.65 17.98
CA HIS A 1077 20.20 19.42 16.54
C HIS A 1077 21.65 19.09 16.13
N ALA A 1078 21.85 18.02 15.35
CA ALA A 1078 23.15 17.56 14.92
C ALA A 1078 23.40 17.93 13.45
N THR A 1079 24.56 18.52 13.19
CA THR A 1079 25.06 18.78 11.83
C THR A 1079 26.42 18.14 11.66
N PHE A 1080 26.68 17.55 10.49
CA PHE A 1080 27.94 16.84 10.19
C PHE A 1080 28.72 17.54 9.06
N PRO A 1081 29.25 18.75 9.29
CA PRO A 1081 29.89 19.51 8.22
C PRO A 1081 31.27 18.97 7.82
N ALA A 1082 31.63 19.23 6.57
CA ALA A 1082 33.03 19.38 6.20
C ALA A 1082 33.41 20.86 6.28
N LEU A 1083 34.44 21.14 7.08
CA LEU A 1083 35.00 22.47 7.24
C LEU A 1083 36.23 22.65 6.36
N PHE A 1084 36.36 23.85 5.78
CA PHE A 1084 37.52 24.32 5.04
C PHE A 1084 38.05 25.61 5.69
N PRO A 1085 38.80 25.52 6.79
CA PRO A 1085 39.27 26.69 7.55
C PRO A 1085 40.17 27.64 6.76
N HIS A 1086 40.80 27.14 5.70
CA HIS A 1086 41.69 27.90 4.82
C HIS A 1086 41.11 28.13 3.42
N GLY A 1087 39.80 27.87 3.25
CA GLY A 1087 39.15 27.82 1.95
C GLY A 1087 39.66 26.68 1.07
N TYR A 1088 39.29 26.72 -0.21
CA TYR A 1088 39.70 25.73 -1.20
C TYR A 1088 39.64 26.34 -2.60
N GLY A 1089 40.53 25.90 -3.50
CA GLY A 1089 40.70 26.50 -4.82
C GLY A 1089 41.21 27.93 -4.76
N LYS A 1090 40.80 28.77 -5.72
CA LYS A 1090 41.14 30.21 -5.77
C LYS A 1090 40.56 30.99 -4.60
N ASN A 1091 39.43 30.55 -4.06
CA ASN A 1091 38.79 31.23 -2.95
C ASN A 1091 39.28 30.64 -1.62
N THR A 1092 40.20 31.37 -0.98
CA THR A 1092 40.83 31.00 0.29
C THR A 1092 40.03 31.45 1.52
N SER A 1093 38.83 32.03 1.35
CA SER A 1093 37.95 32.34 2.48
C SER A 1093 37.42 31.05 3.11
N ALA A 1094 37.40 30.99 4.44
CA ALA A 1094 36.90 29.84 5.17
C ALA A 1094 35.41 29.60 4.88
N PHE A 1095 35.02 28.33 4.75
CA PHE A 1095 33.62 27.94 4.58
C PHE A 1095 33.39 26.52 5.10
N GLY A 1096 32.13 26.13 5.19
CA GLY A 1096 31.74 24.77 5.50
C GLY A 1096 30.55 24.36 4.63
N THR A 1097 30.47 23.08 4.34
CA THR A 1097 29.37 22.51 3.55
C THR A 1097 28.90 21.21 4.19
N TYR A 1098 27.63 20.89 3.99
CA TYR A 1098 26.98 19.64 4.37
C TYR A 1098 25.75 19.45 3.48
N GLU A 1099 25.31 18.20 3.32
CA GLU A 1099 24.11 17.87 2.55
C GLU A 1099 22.86 18.41 3.26
N THR A 1100 21.97 19.09 2.54
CA THR A 1100 20.72 19.59 3.12
C THR A 1100 19.62 18.53 3.15
N GLY A 1101 18.81 18.55 4.21
CA GLY A 1101 17.75 17.56 4.44
C GLY A 1101 18.19 16.33 5.25
N SER A 1102 19.45 16.27 5.71
CA SER A 1102 19.90 15.30 6.72
C SER A 1102 19.63 15.84 8.14
N ASP A 1103 18.35 15.95 8.49
CA ASP A 1103 17.91 16.46 9.79
C ASP A 1103 18.20 15.41 10.87
N ALA A 1104 19.39 15.50 11.45
CA ALA A 1104 19.80 14.63 12.55
C ALA A 1104 19.68 15.36 13.88
N TRP A 1105 19.40 14.63 14.94
CA TRP A 1105 19.38 15.18 16.29
C TRP A 1105 19.89 14.17 17.30
N VAL A 1106 20.28 14.69 18.46
CA VAL A 1106 20.71 13.89 19.60
C VAL A 1106 19.93 14.26 20.85
N GLU A 1107 19.71 13.28 21.71
CA GLU A 1107 19.15 13.48 23.04
C GLU A 1107 20.06 12.85 24.09
N PHE A 1108 20.52 13.68 25.02
CA PHE A 1108 21.36 13.24 26.12
C PHE A 1108 20.55 12.60 27.24
N ALA A 1109 21.05 11.51 27.81
CA ALA A 1109 20.50 10.94 29.03
C ALA A 1109 21.21 11.54 30.25
N VAL A 1110 20.44 12.15 31.17
CA VAL A 1110 20.93 12.71 32.43
C VAL A 1110 20.29 11.95 33.59
N VAL A 1111 21.09 11.20 34.33
CA VAL A 1111 20.66 10.39 35.50
C VAL A 1111 21.42 10.88 36.73
N ASP A 1112 20.69 11.20 37.81
CA ASP A 1112 21.26 11.74 39.05
C ASP A 1112 22.19 12.95 38.86
N GLY A 1113 21.87 13.81 37.89
CA GLY A 1113 22.67 15.00 37.55
C GLY A 1113 23.94 14.72 36.76
N LYS A 1114 24.16 13.48 36.28
CA LYS A 1114 25.29 13.10 35.44
C LYS A 1114 24.83 12.73 34.03
N VAL A 1115 25.57 13.21 33.03
CA VAL A 1115 25.36 12.84 31.62
C VAL A 1115 25.96 11.44 31.39
N GLU A 1116 25.13 10.46 31.07
CA GLU A 1116 25.57 9.08 30.79
C GLU A 1116 25.94 8.84 29.33
N GLY A 1117 25.37 9.61 28.40
CA GLY A 1117 25.53 9.42 26.96
C GLY A 1117 24.45 10.14 26.16
N PHE A 1118 24.41 9.91 24.85
CA PHE A 1118 23.36 10.43 23.98
C PHE A 1118 22.89 9.44 22.92
N SER A 1119 21.62 9.57 22.55
CA SER A 1119 20.99 8.84 21.44
C SER A 1119 21.15 9.66 20.16
N LEU A 1120 21.65 9.06 19.08
CA LEU A 1120 21.72 9.69 17.75
C LEU A 1120 20.56 9.20 16.88
N VAL A 1121 19.78 10.15 16.36
CA VAL A 1121 18.68 9.90 15.41
C VAL A 1121 19.04 10.57 14.09
N VAL A 1122 19.11 9.77 13.03
CA VAL A 1122 19.36 10.18 11.64
C VAL A 1122 18.18 9.80 10.74
N ASP A 1123 17.47 8.72 11.07
CA ASP A 1123 16.28 8.26 10.35
C ASP A 1123 15.11 8.09 11.32
N GLU A 1124 14.23 9.09 11.41
CA GLU A 1124 13.07 9.09 12.32
C GLU A 1124 12.08 7.97 12.01
N GLU A 1125 11.93 7.60 10.74
CA GLU A 1125 11.07 6.48 10.33
C GLU A 1125 11.63 5.16 10.86
N ALA A 1126 12.95 4.96 10.77
CA ALA A 1126 13.62 3.80 11.33
C ALA A 1126 13.49 3.73 12.86
N VAL A 1127 13.69 4.85 13.56
CA VAL A 1127 13.50 4.93 15.02
C VAL A 1127 12.05 4.63 15.40
N THR A 1128 11.09 5.19 14.67
CA THR A 1128 9.66 4.92 14.89
C THR A 1128 9.32 3.44 14.67
N ALA A 1129 9.87 2.83 13.62
CA ALA A 1129 9.71 1.41 13.34
C ALA A 1129 10.32 0.53 14.45
N ARG A 1130 11.55 0.83 14.91
CA ARG A 1130 12.17 0.13 16.05
C ARG A 1130 11.34 0.27 17.32
N ARG A 1131 10.83 1.46 17.62
CA ARG A 1131 9.95 1.70 18.79
C ARG A 1131 8.65 0.91 18.71
N ARG A 1132 8.00 0.84 17.55
CA ARG A 1132 6.79 0.02 17.34
C ARG A 1132 7.06 -1.47 17.55
N ARG A 1133 8.24 -1.96 17.18
CA ARG A 1133 8.56 -3.40 17.15
C ARG A 1133 9.19 -3.92 18.43
N ARG A 1134 10.12 -3.17 19.02
CA ARG A 1134 10.90 -3.59 20.19
C ARG A 1134 10.45 -2.90 21.48
N GLY A 1135 9.68 -1.82 21.40
CA GLY A 1135 9.46 -0.92 22.54
C GLY A 1135 10.78 -0.28 23.01
N GLY A 1136 10.80 0.23 24.23
CA GLY A 1136 12.02 0.76 24.87
C GLY A 1136 12.18 2.28 24.79
N THR A 1137 13.22 2.76 25.47
CA THR A 1137 13.60 4.17 25.55
C THR A 1137 14.26 4.61 24.25
N LEU A 1138 14.47 5.93 24.07
CA LEU A 1138 15.18 6.43 22.88
C LEU A 1138 16.59 5.82 22.75
N LYS A 1139 17.28 5.57 23.88
CA LYS A 1139 18.56 4.85 23.93
C LYS A 1139 18.50 3.48 23.25
N ASP A 1140 17.36 2.79 23.34
CA ASP A 1140 17.17 1.44 22.77
C ASP A 1140 16.83 1.48 21.27
N VAL A 1141 16.15 2.54 20.80
CA VAL A 1141 15.55 2.59 19.45
C VAL A 1141 16.21 3.58 18.49
N ALA A 1142 17.07 4.48 18.98
CA ALA A 1142 17.86 5.39 18.17
C ALA A 1142 18.80 4.64 17.21
N ASP A 1143 19.35 5.33 16.21
CA ASP A 1143 20.26 4.71 15.24
C ASP A 1143 21.58 4.28 15.88
N ALA A 1144 22.04 5.06 16.86
CA ALA A 1144 23.17 4.70 17.72
C ALA A 1144 23.00 5.26 19.13
N TRP A 1145 23.53 4.54 20.12
CA TRP A 1145 23.72 5.04 21.48
C TRP A 1145 25.21 5.28 21.73
N PHE A 1146 25.56 6.53 22.02
CA PHE A 1146 26.90 6.97 22.36
C PHE A 1146 27.04 7.08 23.88
N GLU A 1147 27.72 6.11 24.48
CA GLU A 1147 28.01 6.08 25.91
C GLU A 1147 29.16 7.02 26.25
N LYS A 1148 29.03 7.80 27.33
CA LYS A 1148 30.09 8.67 27.83
C LYS A 1148 31.18 7.84 28.52
N ILE A 1149 32.44 8.05 28.15
CA ILE A 1149 33.60 7.30 28.67
C ILE A 1149 34.34 8.09 29.76
#